data_AF-A0A5C0DTQ1-F1
#
_entry.id   AF-A0A5C0DTQ1-F1
#
_cell.length_a   1.000
_cell.length_b   1.000
_cell.length_c   1.000
_cell.angle_alpha   90.00
_cell.angle_beta   90.00
_cell.angle_gamma   90.00
#
_symmetry.space_group_name_H-M   'P 1'
#
loop_
_entity.id
_entity.type
_entity.pdbx_description
1 polymer ?
#
loop_
_entity_poly.entity_id
_entity_poly.type
_entity_poly.pdbx_seq_one_letter_code
_entity_poly.pdbx_strand_id
1 'polypeptide(L)'
;MDFVVLDTEGNPNLTELAIVDSQGVLIYEGFCDGNSHGFQNVLNLKSLKTLLTEFLTVVEGKKIICHYAEHDIDILKHSFRQVDLPWQNLQFDCTWILAKDCFPNLESYSLEYLSKYLNLRANNQYFLPNMAHTASYDAKFTYHLYRKIMLENLKKQPNPFTSSRVDTPFQHHPDYTDTYHREFQTLQTALNNIKLDPNHQSKGVVVIGEPGTGKTHLMMRLANERLSSNRLLFIRQPNNAQFVLYHIYSRILESLVEKAGNLPQLYSLIINTFRKIVSLNDRDVTQKDIDILKALYDLEDNSISALSKENTQRKREYWQYIEKTINEWWMSNYAPGSFALSIIKGMVKYCSYTDYKYRNISTRWLAGNVLTDEEAETVGLPNWGEEISKEAFSLEAISVLGKLSVLDEPLIIIFDQLEGLGLPHNQEILLNFGEAIKEIFTHVPNSLIILNLFPDRWEKFQTIFDQSIIGRVSQYQVSLRQPTEAEVKSILKVKIQTVDITLEQLFLPEDLDDILGKKPIRAALNRAAKYYDYRVNGISLPDERKLIRELDSNEKIEQQLKFLQQQQQTSMEVLSQLIQAIQSPNAVDLSNLQNRLATYLSGETTIPVNPVIEYLNEHRIELEQKYHNPSIISDGDDVGKLKNIAEALTHIQSFKLSQYRLGKKVLPEHIVIERGNQYHVIAFLEISGTPFTSRISNFNELVINNSQSQFYLIRDERQPGITAKVGKERMQQLENSANGNFVLFNKEDRILFDLIYDLIISIHNKDLEIDLESALTFVTTHQEWYHWIFTKFGFTPPKK
;
A
#
# COMPACT_ATOMS: atom_id res chain seq x y z
N MET A 1 -25.95 -12.50 -2.13
CA MET A 1 -27.36 -12.81 -1.78
C MET A 1 -27.41 -14.19 -1.12
N ASP A 2 -28.40 -14.46 -0.25
CA ASP A 2 -28.60 -15.81 0.30
C ASP A 2 -29.29 -16.72 -0.74
N PHE A 3 -28.91 -18.00 -0.79
CA PHE A 3 -29.41 -18.96 -1.78
C PHE A 3 -29.78 -20.30 -1.13
N VAL A 4 -30.64 -21.04 -1.82
CA VAL A 4 -30.98 -22.42 -1.51
C VAL A 4 -30.87 -23.26 -2.78
N VAL A 5 -30.51 -24.53 -2.63
CA VAL A 5 -30.48 -25.49 -3.73
C VAL A 5 -31.72 -26.35 -3.64
N LEU A 6 -32.49 -26.40 -4.73
CA LEU A 6 -33.72 -27.14 -4.86
C LEU A 6 -33.54 -28.24 -5.89
N ASP A 7 -34.09 -29.40 -5.56
CA ASP A 7 -34.33 -30.46 -6.53
C ASP A 7 -35.73 -31.05 -6.28
N THR A 8 -36.40 -31.45 -7.36
CA THR A 8 -37.74 -32.02 -7.34
C THR A 8 -37.81 -33.31 -8.14
N GLU A 9 -38.54 -34.30 -7.62
CA GLU A 9 -38.84 -35.52 -8.36
C GLU A 9 -40.30 -35.54 -8.81
N GLY A 10 -40.52 -36.17 -9.97
CA GLY A 10 -41.84 -36.46 -10.51
C GLY A 10 -42.04 -35.99 -11.95
N ASN A 11 -43.05 -36.53 -12.62
CA ASN A 11 -43.43 -36.09 -13.97
C ASN A 11 -44.89 -36.46 -14.29
N PRO A 12 -45.83 -35.51 -14.42
CA PRO A 12 -45.73 -34.08 -14.11
C PRO A 12 -46.04 -33.75 -12.64
N ASN A 13 -46.48 -34.74 -11.85
CA ASN A 13 -46.89 -34.54 -10.46
C ASN A 13 -45.68 -34.65 -9.54
N LEU A 14 -45.53 -33.68 -8.63
CA LEU A 14 -44.49 -33.68 -7.60
C LEU A 14 -44.61 -34.90 -6.67
N THR A 15 -43.54 -35.66 -6.53
CA THR A 15 -43.45 -36.82 -5.63
C THR A 15 -42.55 -36.54 -4.43
N GLU A 16 -41.46 -35.81 -4.64
CA GLU A 16 -40.46 -35.46 -3.62
C GLU A 16 -39.94 -34.04 -3.87
N LEU A 17 -39.65 -33.31 -2.80
CA LEU A 17 -39.02 -31.99 -2.85
C LEU A 17 -37.96 -31.91 -1.75
N ALA A 18 -36.74 -31.51 -2.12
CA ALA A 18 -35.66 -31.31 -1.17
C ALA A 18 -34.99 -29.93 -1.33
N ILE A 19 -34.59 -29.34 -0.20
CA ILE A 19 -33.92 -28.05 -0.16
C ILE A 19 -32.68 -28.16 0.72
N VAL A 20 -31.55 -27.76 0.13
CA VAL A 20 -30.26 -27.62 0.80
C VAL A 20 -29.96 -26.12 0.95
N ASP A 21 -29.47 -25.71 2.12
CA ASP A 21 -29.11 -24.32 2.37
C ASP A 21 -27.74 -23.93 1.78
N SER A 22 -27.35 -22.67 1.92
CA SER A 22 -26.05 -22.16 1.44
C SER A 22 -24.83 -22.77 2.15
N GLN A 23 -25.03 -23.52 3.24
CA GLN A 23 -23.99 -24.27 3.96
C GLN A 23 -23.94 -25.75 3.56
N GLY A 24 -24.81 -26.20 2.66
CA GLY A 24 -24.85 -27.58 2.20
C GLY A 24 -25.63 -28.51 3.14
N VAL A 25 -26.37 -27.95 4.09
CA VAL A 25 -27.21 -28.69 5.04
C VAL A 25 -28.60 -28.88 4.43
N LEU A 26 -29.10 -30.12 4.48
CA LEU A 26 -30.47 -30.42 4.09
C LEU A 26 -31.42 -29.84 5.15
N ILE A 27 -32.12 -28.76 4.79
CA ILE A 27 -33.03 -28.04 5.71
C ILE A 27 -34.49 -28.43 5.50
N TYR A 28 -34.82 -29.05 4.35
CA TYR A 28 -36.16 -29.49 4.04
C TYR A 28 -36.13 -30.70 3.10
N GLU A 29 -36.96 -31.70 3.38
CA GLU A 29 -37.22 -32.84 2.51
C GLU A 29 -38.65 -33.29 2.80
N GLY A 30 -39.49 -33.40 1.77
CA GLY A 30 -40.89 -33.79 1.95
C GLY A 30 -41.43 -34.54 0.75
N PHE A 31 -42.40 -35.41 1.02
CA PHE A 31 -42.97 -36.33 0.04
C PHE A 31 -44.47 -36.09 -0.12
N CYS A 32 -44.97 -36.10 -1.36
CA CYS A 32 -46.37 -35.84 -1.65
C CYS A 32 -47.24 -37.10 -1.50
N ASP A 33 -48.34 -36.97 -0.75
CA ASP A 33 -49.35 -38.02 -0.61
C ASP A 33 -50.07 -38.30 -1.95
N GLY A 34 -50.27 -39.58 -2.27
CA GLY A 34 -51.01 -40.04 -3.45
C GLY A 34 -50.23 -40.36 -4.73
N ASN A 35 -48.92 -40.09 -4.81
CA ASN A 35 -48.07 -40.41 -5.97
C ASN A 35 -46.80 -41.23 -5.65
N SER A 36 -46.66 -41.73 -4.42
CA SER A 36 -45.50 -42.54 -4.00
C SER A 36 -45.64 -44.00 -4.43
N HIS A 37 -45.40 -44.28 -5.71
CA HIS A 37 -45.29 -45.67 -6.18
C HIS A 37 -44.07 -46.35 -5.55
N GLY A 38 -44.26 -47.06 -4.44
CA GLY A 38 -43.32 -48.10 -3.98
C GLY A 38 -42.75 -48.00 -2.56
N PHE A 39 -42.97 -46.90 -1.83
CA PHE A 39 -42.41 -46.75 -0.47
C PHE A 39 -43.49 -46.87 0.61
N GLN A 40 -43.51 -47.99 1.34
CA GLN A 40 -44.51 -48.28 2.38
C GLN A 40 -44.25 -47.62 3.75
N ASN A 41 -43.19 -46.82 3.93
CA ASN A 41 -42.87 -46.14 5.19
C ASN A 41 -42.05 -44.85 4.96
N VAL A 42 -42.60 -43.89 4.22
CA VAL A 42 -41.92 -42.61 3.96
C VAL A 42 -42.14 -41.65 5.14
N LEU A 43 -41.06 -41.21 5.77
CA LEU A 43 -41.09 -40.16 6.79
C LEU A 43 -41.43 -38.81 6.12
N ASN A 44 -42.19 -37.95 6.80
CA ASN A 44 -42.55 -36.60 6.32
C ASN A 44 -43.46 -36.55 5.06
N LEU A 45 -44.42 -37.47 4.99
CA LEU A 45 -45.50 -37.50 4.00
C LEU A 45 -46.50 -36.35 4.25
N LYS A 46 -46.77 -35.53 3.23
CA LYS A 46 -47.62 -34.34 3.34
C LYS A 46 -48.58 -34.21 2.16
N SER A 47 -49.69 -33.50 2.38
CA SER A 47 -50.54 -33.07 1.28
C SER A 47 -49.79 -32.06 0.41
N LEU A 48 -50.04 -32.08 -0.90
CA LEU A 48 -49.40 -31.18 -1.88
C LEU A 48 -49.48 -29.71 -1.45
N LYS A 49 -50.65 -29.28 -0.94
CA LYS A 49 -50.86 -27.90 -0.47
C LYS A 49 -49.97 -27.53 0.71
N THR A 50 -49.76 -28.45 1.66
CA THR A 50 -48.89 -28.23 2.82
C THR A 50 -47.43 -28.15 2.39
N LEU A 51 -47.02 -29.08 1.53
CA LEU A 51 -45.65 -29.16 0.99
C LEU A 51 -45.26 -27.85 0.27
N LEU A 52 -46.15 -27.29 -0.56
CA LEU A 52 -45.90 -26.05 -1.28
C LEU A 52 -45.94 -24.80 -0.38
N THR A 53 -46.78 -24.79 0.66
CA THR A 53 -46.84 -23.68 1.62
C THR A 53 -45.56 -23.59 2.45
N GLU A 54 -45.04 -24.73 2.89
CA GLU A 54 -43.76 -24.79 3.60
C GLU A 54 -42.58 -24.47 2.68
N PHE A 55 -42.58 -24.98 1.44
CA PHE A 55 -41.59 -24.59 0.42
C PHE A 55 -41.49 -23.07 0.28
N LEU A 56 -42.62 -22.37 0.09
CA LEU A 56 -42.66 -20.91 -0.04
C LEU A 56 -42.05 -20.21 1.19
N THR A 57 -42.29 -20.75 2.38
CA THR A 57 -41.73 -20.21 3.63
C THR A 57 -40.21 -20.37 3.68
N VAL A 58 -39.68 -21.49 3.18
CA VAL A 58 -38.24 -21.79 3.22
C VAL A 58 -37.45 -20.96 2.18
N VAL A 59 -38.03 -20.72 1.01
CA VAL A 59 -37.38 -20.03 -0.12
C VAL A 59 -37.63 -18.51 -0.14
N GLU A 60 -38.43 -17.99 0.78
CA GLU A 60 -38.78 -16.56 0.83
C GLU A 60 -37.53 -15.66 0.84
N GLY A 61 -37.45 -14.75 -0.13
CA GLY A 61 -36.34 -13.80 -0.25
C GLY A 61 -34.99 -14.40 -0.71
N LYS A 62 -34.95 -15.69 -1.07
CA LYS A 62 -33.72 -16.39 -1.46
C LYS A 62 -33.68 -16.70 -2.95
N LYS A 63 -32.47 -16.79 -3.51
CA LYS A 63 -32.24 -17.30 -4.86
C LYS A 63 -32.31 -18.83 -4.85
N ILE A 64 -33.03 -19.43 -5.79
CA ILE A 64 -33.20 -20.88 -5.90
C ILE A 64 -32.25 -21.42 -6.97
N ILE A 65 -31.41 -22.37 -6.60
CA ILE A 65 -30.43 -22.99 -7.49
C ILE A 65 -30.92 -24.40 -7.84
N CYS A 66 -31.05 -24.68 -9.13
CA CYS A 66 -31.43 -26.01 -9.62
C CYS A 66 -30.36 -26.51 -10.61
N HIS A 67 -30.24 -27.82 -10.80
CA HIS A 67 -29.34 -28.33 -11.83
C HIS A 67 -29.87 -28.03 -13.23
N TYR A 68 -31.08 -28.51 -13.52
CA TYR A 68 -31.80 -28.24 -14.77
C TYR A 68 -33.11 -27.49 -14.47
N ALA A 69 -32.98 -26.19 -14.16
CA ALA A 69 -34.05 -25.39 -13.56
C ALA A 69 -35.40 -25.40 -14.31
N GLU A 70 -35.41 -25.58 -15.64
CA GLU A 70 -36.64 -25.65 -16.42
C GLU A 70 -37.57 -26.78 -15.93
N HIS A 71 -37.00 -27.95 -15.63
CA HIS A 71 -37.76 -29.11 -15.16
C HIS A 71 -38.39 -28.85 -13.79
N ASP A 72 -37.60 -28.38 -12.82
CA ASP A 72 -38.10 -28.07 -11.48
C ASP A 72 -39.17 -26.97 -11.48
N ILE A 73 -38.97 -25.94 -12.30
CA ILE A 73 -39.93 -24.84 -12.46
C ILE A 73 -41.27 -25.37 -13.02
N ASP A 74 -41.24 -26.29 -13.98
CA ASP A 74 -42.44 -26.83 -14.60
C ASP A 74 -43.21 -27.74 -13.64
N ILE A 75 -42.52 -28.60 -12.88
CA ILE A 75 -43.13 -29.43 -11.83
C ILE A 75 -43.79 -28.53 -10.77
N LEU A 76 -43.08 -27.49 -10.30
CA LEU A 76 -43.62 -26.56 -9.32
C LEU A 76 -44.83 -25.81 -9.88
N LYS A 77 -44.76 -25.22 -11.08
CA LYS A 77 -45.88 -24.50 -11.70
C LYS A 77 -47.12 -25.38 -11.84
N HIS A 78 -46.94 -26.64 -12.25
CA HIS A 78 -48.03 -27.60 -12.35
C HIS A 78 -48.62 -27.90 -10.95
N SER A 79 -47.76 -28.14 -9.97
CA SER A 79 -48.15 -28.42 -8.59
C SER A 79 -48.93 -27.27 -7.93
N PHE A 80 -48.50 -26.02 -8.13
CA PHE A 80 -49.21 -24.84 -7.65
C PHE A 80 -50.62 -24.71 -8.25
N ARG A 81 -50.77 -25.02 -9.55
CA ARG A 81 -52.07 -25.03 -10.23
C ARG A 81 -52.99 -26.12 -9.68
N GLN A 82 -52.46 -27.29 -9.32
CA GLN A 82 -53.27 -28.41 -8.80
C GLN A 82 -53.95 -28.11 -7.46
N VAL A 83 -53.41 -27.19 -6.66
CA VAL A 83 -53.94 -26.85 -5.32
C VAL A 83 -54.46 -25.42 -5.22
N ASP A 84 -54.66 -24.75 -6.36
CA ASP A 84 -55.11 -23.36 -6.47
C ASP A 84 -54.25 -22.37 -5.65
N LEU A 85 -52.93 -22.58 -5.59
CA LEU A 85 -51.99 -21.64 -4.97
C LEU A 85 -51.43 -20.68 -6.04
N PRO A 86 -51.36 -19.36 -5.76
CA PRO A 86 -50.77 -18.40 -6.70
C PRO A 86 -49.26 -18.59 -6.82
N TRP A 87 -48.76 -18.54 -8.06
CA TRP A 87 -47.32 -18.55 -8.33
C TRP A 87 -46.66 -17.26 -7.81
N GLN A 88 -45.61 -17.39 -6.99
CA GLN A 88 -44.84 -16.26 -6.47
C GLN A 88 -43.70 -15.88 -7.43
N ASN A 89 -43.23 -14.64 -7.36
CA ASN A 89 -42.10 -14.18 -8.18
C ASN A 89 -40.75 -14.70 -7.63
N LEU A 90 -40.49 -16.00 -7.83
CA LEU A 90 -39.29 -16.69 -7.40
C LEU A 90 -38.13 -16.51 -8.41
N GLN A 91 -36.91 -16.33 -7.90
CA GLN A 91 -35.71 -16.17 -8.72
C GLN A 91 -34.94 -17.50 -8.79
N PHE A 92 -34.64 -17.97 -10.00
CA PHE A 92 -33.94 -19.23 -10.24
C PHE A 92 -32.62 -19.02 -10.97
N ASP A 93 -31.62 -19.84 -10.63
CA ASP A 93 -30.38 -20.04 -11.39
C ASP A 93 -30.24 -21.51 -11.79
N CYS A 94 -29.64 -21.75 -12.94
CA CYS A 94 -29.47 -23.07 -13.52
C CYS A 94 -27.99 -23.46 -13.55
N THR A 95 -27.57 -24.41 -12.71
CA THR A 95 -26.15 -24.81 -12.67
C THR A 95 -25.71 -25.49 -13.96
N TRP A 96 -26.62 -26.09 -14.73
CA TRP A 96 -26.30 -26.61 -16.07
C TRP A 96 -25.88 -25.50 -17.04
N ILE A 97 -26.55 -24.35 -17.03
CA ILE A 97 -26.17 -23.19 -17.86
C ILE A 97 -24.84 -22.63 -17.35
N LEU A 98 -24.73 -22.42 -16.03
CA LEU A 98 -23.51 -21.90 -15.42
C LEU A 98 -22.30 -22.82 -15.64
N ALA A 99 -22.49 -24.13 -15.64
CA ALA A 99 -21.44 -25.11 -15.90
C ALA A 99 -20.96 -25.06 -17.35
N LYS A 100 -21.85 -24.82 -18.32
CA LYS A 100 -21.47 -24.62 -19.73
C LYS A 100 -20.59 -23.42 -19.94
N ASP A 101 -20.91 -22.32 -19.26
CA ASP A 101 -20.13 -21.09 -19.36
C ASP A 101 -18.78 -21.23 -18.63
N CYS A 102 -18.76 -21.93 -17.49
CA CYS A 102 -17.57 -22.12 -16.67
C CYS A 102 -16.60 -23.17 -17.26
N PHE A 103 -17.14 -24.26 -17.81
CA PHE A 103 -16.39 -25.41 -18.33
C PHE A 103 -16.81 -25.73 -19.78
N PRO A 104 -16.36 -24.94 -20.78
CA PRO A 104 -16.79 -25.15 -22.16
C PRO A 104 -16.25 -26.46 -22.74
N ASN A 105 -16.97 -27.01 -23.72
CA ASN A 105 -16.59 -28.18 -24.52
C ASN A 105 -16.54 -29.54 -23.79
N LEU A 106 -17.29 -29.72 -22.70
CA LEU A 106 -17.50 -31.04 -22.10
C LEU A 106 -18.46 -31.92 -22.92
N GLU A 107 -18.28 -33.24 -22.83
CA GLU A 107 -19.11 -34.23 -23.55
C GLU A 107 -20.56 -34.27 -23.05
N SER A 108 -20.78 -33.96 -21.77
CA SER A 108 -22.08 -33.87 -21.13
C SER A 108 -22.04 -32.85 -20.00
N TYR A 109 -23.22 -32.34 -19.63
CA TYR A 109 -23.42 -31.46 -18.48
C TYR A 109 -24.44 -32.04 -17.50
N SER A 110 -24.70 -33.35 -17.56
CA SER A 110 -25.53 -34.02 -16.54
C SER A 110 -24.86 -33.94 -15.17
N LEU A 111 -25.67 -33.93 -14.11
CA LEU A 111 -25.18 -33.86 -12.75
C LEU A 111 -24.20 -34.99 -12.42
N GLU A 112 -24.49 -36.20 -12.89
CA GLU A 112 -23.60 -37.36 -12.76
C GLU A 112 -22.24 -37.11 -13.43
N TYR A 113 -22.25 -36.67 -14.70
CA TYR A 113 -21.02 -36.46 -15.47
C TYR A 113 -20.16 -35.37 -14.83
N LEU A 114 -20.76 -34.22 -14.50
CA LEU A 114 -20.05 -33.10 -13.87
C LEU A 114 -19.53 -33.47 -12.48
N SER A 115 -20.30 -34.23 -11.70
CA SER A 115 -19.86 -34.69 -10.37
C SER A 115 -18.65 -35.61 -10.45
N LYS A 116 -18.62 -36.51 -11.44
CA LYS A 116 -17.47 -37.39 -11.68
C LYS A 116 -16.28 -36.62 -12.24
N TYR A 117 -16.49 -35.80 -13.27
CA TYR A 117 -15.43 -35.04 -13.95
C TYR A 117 -14.72 -34.07 -12.98
N LEU A 118 -15.47 -33.37 -12.14
CA LEU A 118 -14.94 -32.40 -11.18
C LEU A 118 -14.55 -33.04 -9.83
N ASN A 119 -14.67 -34.37 -9.69
CA ASN A 119 -14.41 -35.10 -8.45
C ASN A 119 -15.19 -34.54 -7.23
N LEU A 120 -16.47 -34.19 -7.43
CA LEU A 120 -17.31 -33.67 -6.36
C LEU A 120 -17.60 -34.75 -5.31
N ARG A 121 -17.63 -34.34 -4.03
CA ARG A 121 -17.91 -35.24 -2.91
C ARG A 121 -18.94 -34.62 -1.98
N ALA A 122 -19.96 -35.40 -1.64
CA ALA A 122 -20.91 -35.11 -0.56
C ALA A 122 -20.64 -36.06 0.61
N ASN A 123 -20.45 -35.55 1.82
CA ASN A 123 -20.10 -36.35 3.01
C ASN A 123 -18.93 -37.33 2.77
N ASN A 124 -17.88 -36.87 2.08
CA ASN A 124 -16.71 -37.66 1.66
C ASN A 124 -17.00 -38.83 0.69
N GLN A 125 -18.19 -38.90 0.09
CA GLN A 125 -18.56 -39.92 -0.88
C GLN A 125 -18.69 -39.32 -2.29
N TYR A 126 -18.29 -40.11 -3.29
CA TYR A 126 -18.43 -39.77 -4.71
C TYR A 126 -19.86 -40.00 -5.20
N PHE A 127 -20.18 -39.44 -6.37
CA PHE A 127 -21.49 -39.63 -6.99
C PHE A 127 -21.75 -41.10 -7.33
N LEU A 128 -22.77 -41.68 -6.70
CA LEU A 128 -23.30 -43.02 -6.89
C LEU A 128 -24.54 -42.99 -7.79
N PRO A 129 -24.51 -43.60 -8.99
CA PRO A 129 -25.65 -43.57 -9.94
C PRO A 129 -26.93 -44.24 -9.42
N ASN A 130 -26.81 -45.20 -8.49
CA ASN A 130 -27.96 -45.89 -7.90
C ASN A 130 -28.71 -45.06 -6.83
N MET A 131 -28.14 -43.92 -6.42
CA MET A 131 -28.79 -42.95 -5.54
C MET A 131 -29.30 -41.71 -6.28
N ALA A 132 -29.01 -41.61 -7.59
CA ALA A 132 -29.60 -40.57 -8.44
C ALA A 132 -31.12 -40.73 -8.49
N HIS A 133 -31.85 -39.64 -8.73
CA HIS A 133 -33.31 -39.57 -8.68
C HIS A 133 -33.89 -39.65 -7.26
N THR A 134 -33.10 -39.19 -6.28
CA THR A 134 -33.58 -38.86 -4.94
C THR A 134 -33.32 -37.37 -4.76
N ALA A 135 -34.38 -36.58 -4.55
CA ALA A 135 -34.28 -35.12 -4.59
C ALA A 135 -33.23 -34.61 -3.59
N SER A 136 -33.17 -35.18 -2.39
CA SER A 136 -32.19 -34.74 -1.37
C SER A 136 -30.74 -35.10 -1.72
N TYR A 137 -30.53 -36.13 -2.54
CA TYR A 137 -29.22 -36.52 -3.02
C TYR A 137 -28.75 -35.62 -4.17
N ASP A 138 -29.61 -35.38 -5.15
CA ASP A 138 -29.30 -34.55 -6.31
C ASP A 138 -29.20 -33.06 -5.94
N ALA A 139 -30.00 -32.57 -4.97
CA ALA A 139 -29.82 -31.24 -4.40
C ALA A 139 -28.44 -31.06 -3.73
N LYS A 140 -27.92 -32.07 -3.03
CA LYS A 140 -26.58 -32.01 -2.40
C LYS A 140 -25.46 -31.97 -3.44
N PHE A 141 -25.54 -32.79 -4.48
CA PHE A 141 -24.53 -32.74 -5.55
C PHE A 141 -24.62 -31.46 -6.37
N THR A 142 -25.84 -30.94 -6.58
CA THR A 142 -26.06 -29.62 -7.20
C THR A 142 -25.45 -28.50 -6.38
N TYR A 143 -25.54 -28.57 -5.04
CA TYR A 143 -24.85 -27.65 -4.14
C TYR A 143 -23.33 -27.69 -4.32
N HIS A 144 -22.73 -28.88 -4.30
CA HIS A 144 -21.28 -29.02 -4.51
C HIS A 144 -20.83 -28.54 -5.89
N LEU A 145 -21.64 -28.77 -6.93
CA LEU A 145 -21.40 -28.28 -8.29
C LEU A 145 -21.45 -26.76 -8.32
N TYR A 146 -22.50 -26.15 -7.75
CA TYR A 146 -22.66 -24.71 -7.69
C TYR A 146 -21.51 -24.04 -6.96
N ARG A 147 -21.09 -24.58 -5.80
CA ARG A 147 -19.90 -24.11 -5.09
C ARG A 147 -18.64 -24.18 -5.94
N LYS A 148 -18.44 -25.30 -6.65
CA LYS A 148 -17.27 -25.46 -7.51
C LYS A 148 -17.24 -24.40 -8.61
N ILE A 149 -18.38 -24.14 -9.25
CA ILE A 149 -18.53 -23.07 -10.26
C ILE A 149 -18.23 -21.69 -9.65
N MET A 150 -18.77 -21.38 -8.47
CA MET A 150 -18.49 -20.13 -7.76
C MET A 150 -16.99 -19.94 -7.51
N LEU A 151 -16.31 -20.97 -6.98
CA LEU A 151 -14.86 -20.91 -6.71
C LEU A 151 -14.04 -20.72 -7.98
N GLU A 152 -14.39 -21.39 -9.09
CA GLU A 152 -13.69 -21.20 -10.38
C GLU A 152 -13.90 -19.78 -10.94
N ASN A 153 -15.06 -19.18 -10.70
CA ASN A 153 -15.29 -17.78 -11.06
C ASN A 153 -14.47 -16.82 -10.19
N LEU A 154 -14.28 -17.12 -8.89
CA LEU A 154 -13.44 -16.33 -7.99
C LEU A 154 -11.96 -16.35 -8.36
N LYS A 155 -11.44 -17.43 -8.97
CA LYS A 155 -10.05 -17.46 -9.48
C LYS A 155 -9.75 -16.37 -10.53
N LYS A 156 -10.78 -15.86 -11.20
CA LYS A 156 -10.66 -14.79 -12.19
C LYS A 156 -10.65 -13.39 -11.56
N GLN A 157 -10.89 -13.29 -10.26
CA GLN A 157 -10.96 -12.04 -9.51
C GLN A 157 -9.78 -11.95 -8.53
N PRO A 158 -9.29 -10.73 -8.23
CA PRO A 158 -8.25 -10.56 -7.24
C PRO A 158 -8.76 -10.97 -5.85
N ASN A 159 -7.88 -11.57 -5.04
CA ASN A 159 -8.19 -11.92 -3.66
C ASN A 159 -8.55 -10.64 -2.88
N PRO A 160 -9.75 -10.52 -2.29
CA PRO A 160 -10.21 -9.29 -1.65
C PRO A 160 -9.49 -8.97 -0.33
N PHE A 161 -8.71 -9.90 0.21
CA PHE A 161 -8.05 -9.77 1.52
C PHE A 161 -6.54 -9.49 1.42
N THR A 162 -5.93 -9.51 0.22
CA THR A 162 -4.48 -9.27 0.05
C THR A 162 -4.07 -7.87 0.44
N SER A 163 -4.92 -6.88 0.18
CA SER A 163 -4.70 -5.50 0.58
C SER A 163 -4.98 -5.30 2.08
N SER A 164 -4.05 -5.77 2.91
CA SER A 164 -4.10 -5.73 4.37
C SER A 164 -3.42 -4.49 4.97
N ARG A 165 -2.69 -3.73 4.15
CA ARG A 165 -1.98 -2.50 4.53
C ARG A 165 -2.52 -1.30 3.73
N VAL A 166 -2.46 -0.14 4.38
CA VAL A 166 -2.60 1.18 3.77
C VAL A 166 -1.25 1.87 3.97
N ASP A 167 -0.60 2.25 2.88
CA ASP A 167 0.74 2.86 2.88
C ASP A 167 0.69 4.39 2.97
N THR A 168 -0.38 4.99 2.43
CA THR A 168 -0.61 6.43 2.51
C THR A 168 -2.10 6.72 2.71
N PRO A 169 -2.45 7.85 3.37
CA PRO A 169 -3.85 8.22 3.56
C PRO A 169 -4.58 8.58 2.26
N PHE A 170 -3.86 8.73 1.13
CA PHE A 170 -4.45 9.07 -0.18
C PHE A 170 -4.92 7.84 -0.97
N GLN A 171 -4.62 6.63 -0.50
CA GLN A 171 -5.16 5.41 -1.10
C GLN A 171 -6.65 5.23 -0.75
N HIS A 172 -7.34 4.39 -1.53
CA HIS A 172 -8.73 4.03 -1.27
C HIS A 172 -8.85 2.54 -0.97
N HIS A 173 -9.31 2.21 0.23
CA HIS A 173 -9.60 0.84 0.64
C HIS A 173 -11.01 0.76 1.25
N PRO A 174 -11.69 -0.39 1.13
CA PRO A 174 -12.96 -0.61 1.82
C PRO A 174 -12.81 -0.38 3.34
N ASP A 175 -13.74 0.37 3.93
CA ASP A 175 -13.68 0.83 5.33
C ASP A 175 -14.98 0.50 6.09
N TYR A 176 -14.84 -0.07 7.28
CA TYR A 176 -15.95 -0.32 8.20
C TYR A 176 -15.96 0.77 9.29
N THR A 177 -16.86 1.74 9.14
CA THR A 177 -16.85 3.02 9.86
C THR A 177 -17.14 2.93 11.35
N ASP A 178 -17.81 1.86 11.82
CA ASP A 178 -18.10 1.67 13.25
C ASP A 178 -16.81 1.38 14.05
N THR A 179 -15.84 0.71 13.43
CA THR A 179 -14.53 0.48 14.08
C THR A 179 -13.83 1.82 14.23
N TYR A 180 -13.40 2.15 15.45
CA TYR A 180 -12.77 3.42 15.82
C TYR A 180 -13.63 4.68 15.55
N HIS A 181 -14.96 4.55 15.55
CA HIS A 181 -15.85 5.69 15.30
C HIS A 181 -15.63 6.85 16.28
N ARG A 182 -15.41 6.56 17.57
CA ARG A 182 -15.21 7.58 18.61
C ARG A 182 -13.87 8.30 18.44
N GLU A 183 -12.83 7.56 18.12
CA GLU A 183 -11.49 8.03 17.84
C GLU A 183 -11.51 8.96 16.62
N PHE A 184 -12.23 8.56 15.56
CA PHE A 184 -12.48 9.40 14.41
C PHE A 184 -13.21 10.69 14.76
N GLN A 185 -14.32 10.63 15.51
CA GLN A 185 -15.06 11.81 15.98
C GLN A 185 -14.19 12.77 16.82
N THR A 186 -13.22 12.23 17.56
CA THR A 186 -12.27 13.06 18.33
C THR A 186 -11.40 13.89 17.41
N LEU A 187 -10.89 13.31 16.32
CA LEU A 187 -10.13 14.05 15.29
C LEU A 187 -10.99 15.14 14.64
N GLN A 188 -12.24 14.83 14.30
CA GLN A 188 -13.17 15.81 13.73
C GLN A 188 -13.47 16.95 14.70
N THR A 189 -13.66 16.63 15.97
CA THR A 189 -13.89 17.62 17.02
C THR A 189 -12.68 18.53 17.19
N ALA A 190 -11.46 17.98 17.16
CA ALA A 190 -10.23 18.76 17.21
C ALA A 190 -10.13 19.74 16.03
N LEU A 191 -10.46 19.31 14.80
CA LEU A 191 -10.51 20.17 13.62
C LEU A 191 -11.54 21.29 13.75
N ASN A 192 -12.77 20.95 14.15
CA ASN A 192 -13.83 21.94 14.34
C ASN A 192 -13.45 22.98 15.40
N ASN A 193 -12.78 22.54 16.48
CA ASN A 193 -12.31 23.44 17.52
C ASN A 193 -11.20 24.39 17.04
N ILE A 194 -10.36 23.99 16.08
CA ILE A 194 -9.37 24.88 15.45
C ILE A 194 -10.10 25.90 14.57
N LYS A 195 -11.03 25.44 13.73
CA LYS A 195 -11.78 26.29 12.81
C LYS A 195 -12.59 27.38 13.52
N LEU A 196 -13.18 27.05 14.66
CA LEU A 196 -14.00 27.97 15.46
C LEU A 196 -13.19 28.83 16.42
N ASP A 197 -11.89 28.56 16.61
CA ASP A 197 -11.04 29.37 17.48
C ASP A 197 -10.74 30.72 16.80
N PRO A 198 -11.11 31.86 17.41
CA PRO A 198 -10.82 33.17 16.84
C PRO A 198 -9.31 33.46 16.70
N ASN A 199 -8.46 32.76 17.46
CA ASN A 199 -7.01 32.88 17.35
C ASN A 199 -6.40 31.86 16.38
N HIS A 200 -7.21 30.95 15.84
CA HIS A 200 -6.79 29.87 14.96
C HIS A 200 -5.61 29.07 15.53
N GLN A 201 -5.63 28.75 16.84
CA GLN A 201 -4.53 28.02 17.45
C GLN A 201 -4.51 26.57 16.95
N SER A 202 -3.34 26.16 16.48
CA SER A 202 -3.07 24.79 16.07
C SER A 202 -3.15 23.84 17.26
N LYS A 203 -3.63 22.62 17.01
CA LYS A 203 -3.79 21.58 18.05
C LYS A 203 -3.04 20.31 17.72
N GLY A 204 -2.53 19.65 18.75
CA GLY A 204 -1.83 18.38 18.64
C GLY A 204 -2.69 17.18 19.01
N VAL A 205 -2.51 16.08 18.27
CA VAL A 205 -3.09 14.77 18.58
C VAL A 205 -2.00 13.71 18.50
N VAL A 206 -1.91 12.86 19.52
CA VAL A 206 -1.14 11.62 19.43
C VAL A 206 -2.09 10.45 19.23
N VAL A 207 -1.94 9.72 18.13
CA VAL A 207 -2.69 8.49 17.83
C VAL A 207 -1.79 7.31 18.14
N ILE A 208 -2.16 6.56 19.17
CA ILE A 208 -1.37 5.48 19.74
C ILE A 208 -2.02 4.15 19.38
N GLY A 209 -1.27 3.22 18.80
CA GLY A 209 -1.78 1.88 18.54
C GLY A 209 -0.69 0.91 18.11
N GLU A 210 -0.88 -0.37 18.43
CA GLU A 210 0.03 -1.44 18.01
C GLU A 210 0.19 -1.48 16.47
N PRO A 211 1.25 -2.11 15.94
CA PRO A 211 1.37 -2.38 14.51
C PRO A 211 0.12 -3.07 13.98
N GLY A 212 -0.30 -2.77 12.75
CA GLY A 212 -1.42 -3.47 12.11
C GLY A 212 -2.81 -3.27 12.75
N THR A 213 -2.98 -2.35 13.72
CA THR A 213 -4.30 -2.03 14.32
C THR A 213 -5.16 -1.09 13.48
N GLY A 214 -4.61 -0.48 12.42
CA GLY A 214 -5.35 0.41 11.53
C GLY A 214 -5.12 1.91 11.73
N LYS A 215 -3.98 2.34 12.31
CA LYS A 215 -3.61 3.77 12.42
C LYS A 215 -3.69 4.51 11.08
N THR A 216 -2.96 4.05 10.07
CA THR A 216 -2.96 4.65 8.73
C THR A 216 -4.31 4.49 8.02
N HIS A 217 -5.08 3.44 8.35
CA HIS A 217 -6.46 3.28 7.85
C HIS A 217 -7.41 4.32 8.44
N LEU A 218 -7.27 4.68 9.73
CA LEU A 218 -8.00 5.79 10.34
C LEU A 218 -7.63 7.14 9.69
N MET A 219 -6.36 7.33 9.33
CA MET A 219 -5.91 8.52 8.59
C MET A 219 -6.48 8.55 7.17
N MET A 220 -6.56 7.41 6.49
CA MET A 220 -7.23 7.27 5.20
C MET A 220 -8.72 7.61 5.27
N ARG A 221 -9.42 7.16 6.32
CA ARG A 221 -10.81 7.54 6.58
C ARG A 221 -10.94 9.07 6.72
N LEU A 222 -10.06 9.69 7.49
CA LEU A 222 -10.02 11.15 7.65
C LEU A 222 -9.75 11.87 6.33
N ALA A 223 -8.82 11.37 5.51
CA ALA A 223 -8.55 11.89 4.19
C ALA A 223 -9.78 11.78 3.29
N ASN A 224 -10.40 10.61 3.18
CA ASN A 224 -11.57 10.40 2.32
C ASN A 224 -12.73 11.35 2.66
N GLU A 225 -12.96 11.65 3.95
CA GLU A 225 -14.02 12.57 4.35
C GLU A 225 -13.65 14.06 4.21
N ARG A 226 -12.37 14.41 4.39
CA ARG A 226 -11.95 15.82 4.52
C ARG A 226 -11.15 16.36 3.36
N LEU A 227 -10.59 15.54 2.48
CA LEU A 227 -9.67 16.01 1.42
C LEU A 227 -10.33 16.97 0.43
N SER A 228 -11.66 16.87 0.25
CA SER A 228 -12.42 17.83 -0.57
C SER A 228 -12.37 19.25 0.00
N SER A 229 -12.40 19.41 1.33
CA SER A 229 -12.43 20.71 2.01
C SER A 229 -11.07 21.13 2.60
N ASN A 230 -10.39 20.22 3.30
CA ASN A 230 -9.14 20.45 4.02
C ASN A 230 -7.92 20.03 3.19
N ARG A 231 -6.78 20.69 3.46
CA ARG A 231 -5.50 20.26 2.90
C ARG A 231 -4.82 19.28 3.86
N LEU A 232 -4.59 18.07 3.39
CA LEU A 232 -3.96 16.99 4.14
C LEU A 232 -2.51 16.83 3.70
N LEU A 233 -1.61 16.84 4.66
CA LEU A 233 -0.16 16.81 4.49
C LEU A 233 0.37 15.58 5.22
N PHE A 234 0.89 14.60 4.47
CA PHE A 234 1.41 13.35 5.01
C PHE A 234 2.94 13.35 5.01
N ILE A 235 3.53 13.18 6.19
CA ILE A 235 4.97 13.31 6.43
C ILE A 235 5.48 12.03 7.09
N ARG A 236 6.44 11.38 6.43
CA ARG A 236 7.18 10.23 6.98
C ARG A 236 8.33 10.71 7.87
N GLN A 237 8.94 9.81 8.64
CA GLN A 237 10.09 10.17 9.50
C GLN A 237 11.25 10.86 8.75
N PRO A 238 11.87 11.91 9.33
CA PRO A 238 13.12 12.48 8.83
C PRO A 238 14.29 11.51 9.03
N ASN A 239 15.29 11.60 8.16
CA ASN A 239 16.50 10.75 8.18
C ASN A 239 17.82 11.55 8.33
N ASN A 240 17.74 12.87 8.47
CA ASN A 240 18.90 13.75 8.63
C ASN A 240 18.62 14.81 9.70
N ALA A 241 19.44 14.84 10.75
CA ALA A 241 19.25 15.73 11.89
C ALA A 241 19.39 17.22 11.53
N GLN A 242 20.14 17.56 10.47
CA GLN A 242 20.39 18.96 10.09
C GLN A 242 19.30 19.55 9.19
N PHE A 243 18.44 18.72 8.61
CA PHE A 243 17.48 19.10 7.58
C PHE A 243 16.05 18.67 7.89
N VAL A 244 15.66 18.72 9.17
CA VAL A 244 14.36 18.18 9.60
C VAL A 244 13.20 19.02 9.06
N LEU A 245 13.23 20.36 9.16
CA LEU A 245 12.16 21.21 8.63
C LEU A 245 12.10 21.14 7.11
N TYR A 246 13.25 21.04 6.44
CA TYR A 246 13.30 20.83 5.01
C TYR A 246 12.66 19.50 4.59
N HIS A 247 12.94 18.41 5.30
CA HIS A 247 12.28 17.13 5.07
C HIS A 247 10.77 17.22 5.28
N ILE A 248 10.33 17.88 6.36
CA ILE A 248 8.89 18.09 6.60
C ILE A 248 8.25 18.83 5.43
N TYR A 249 8.89 19.93 5.01
CA TYR A 249 8.39 20.75 3.91
C TYR A 249 8.42 20.03 2.55
N SER A 250 9.43 19.20 2.27
CA SER A 250 9.46 18.43 1.03
C SER A 250 8.31 17.42 0.95
N ARG A 251 7.99 16.73 2.05
CA ARG A 251 6.83 15.82 2.13
C ARG A 251 5.48 16.55 2.05
N ILE A 252 5.42 17.78 2.58
CA ILE A 252 4.29 18.68 2.39
C ILE A 252 4.08 18.99 0.91
N LEU A 253 5.15 19.33 0.16
CA LEU A 253 5.05 19.61 -1.27
C LEU A 253 4.60 18.38 -2.07
N GLU A 254 5.07 17.18 -1.72
CA GLU A 254 4.61 15.92 -2.33
C GLU A 254 3.10 15.73 -2.09
N SER A 255 2.63 15.95 -0.86
CA SER A 255 1.20 15.87 -0.52
C SER A 255 0.37 16.91 -1.27
N LEU A 256 0.89 18.13 -1.46
CA LEU A 256 0.17 19.23 -2.11
C LEU A 256 -0.14 19.00 -3.59
N VAL A 257 0.57 18.05 -4.24
CA VAL A 257 0.33 17.63 -5.63
C VAL A 257 -0.77 16.58 -5.74
N GLU A 258 -1.12 15.90 -4.64
CA GLU A 258 -2.23 14.95 -4.60
C GLU A 258 -3.56 15.64 -4.90
N LYS A 259 -4.53 14.89 -5.44
CA LYS A 259 -5.83 15.45 -5.84
C LYS A 259 -6.77 15.61 -4.63
N ALA A 260 -7.41 16.77 -4.54
CA ALA A 260 -8.54 17.07 -3.68
C ALA A 260 -9.79 17.29 -4.55
N GLY A 261 -10.50 16.21 -4.86
CA GLY A 261 -11.53 16.20 -5.91
C GLY A 261 -10.89 16.25 -7.29
N ASN A 262 -11.23 17.26 -8.11
CA ASN A 262 -10.73 17.36 -9.48
C ASN A 262 -9.37 18.07 -9.62
N LEU A 263 -8.96 18.85 -8.61
CA LEU A 263 -7.75 19.67 -8.63
C LEU A 263 -6.73 19.22 -7.58
N PRO A 264 -5.42 19.46 -7.79
CA PRO A 264 -4.43 19.24 -6.75
C PRO A 264 -4.69 20.13 -5.52
N GLN A 265 -4.31 19.68 -4.33
CA GLN A 265 -4.54 20.41 -3.08
C GLN A 265 -4.02 21.85 -3.10
N LEU A 266 -2.84 22.10 -3.68
CA LEU A 266 -2.29 23.45 -3.80
C LEU A 266 -3.17 24.38 -4.65
N TYR A 267 -3.78 23.86 -5.71
CA TYR A 267 -4.72 24.65 -6.52
C TYR A 267 -5.93 25.05 -5.68
N SER A 268 -6.55 24.09 -4.99
CA SER A 268 -7.70 24.36 -4.13
C SER A 268 -7.38 25.39 -3.04
N LEU A 269 -6.20 25.30 -2.41
CA LEU A 269 -5.77 26.29 -1.40
C LEU A 269 -5.68 27.70 -1.98
N ILE A 270 -5.00 27.88 -3.12
CA ILE A 270 -4.83 29.22 -3.75
C ILE A 270 -6.17 29.77 -4.23
N ILE A 271 -7.03 28.93 -4.80
CA ILE A 271 -8.35 29.30 -5.30
C ILE A 271 -9.26 29.73 -4.14
N ASN A 272 -9.32 28.95 -3.06
CA ASN A 272 -10.14 29.26 -1.89
C ASN A 272 -9.63 30.50 -1.16
N THR A 273 -8.31 30.65 -1.04
CA THR A 273 -7.68 31.87 -0.52
C THR A 273 -8.16 33.09 -1.30
N PHE A 274 -8.06 33.07 -2.63
CA PHE A 274 -8.50 34.19 -3.47
C PHE A 274 -10.00 34.46 -3.30
N ARG A 275 -10.84 33.41 -3.37
CA ARG A 275 -12.30 33.52 -3.15
C ARG A 275 -12.62 34.19 -1.84
N LYS A 276 -11.95 33.77 -0.76
CA LYS A 276 -12.21 34.31 0.57
C LYS A 276 -11.81 35.78 0.66
N ILE A 277 -10.64 36.16 0.14
CA ILE A 277 -10.19 37.56 0.10
C ILE A 277 -11.19 38.44 -0.66
N VAL A 278 -11.67 37.97 -1.82
CA VAL A 278 -12.67 38.71 -2.61
C VAL A 278 -14.00 38.86 -1.88
N SER A 279 -14.35 37.90 -1.03
CA SER A 279 -15.59 37.91 -0.23
C SER A 279 -15.50 38.69 1.09
N LEU A 280 -14.36 39.28 1.43
CA LEU A 280 -14.21 40.06 2.66
C LEU A 280 -15.08 41.33 2.59
N ASN A 281 -15.79 41.62 3.68
CA ASN A 281 -16.77 42.73 3.75
C ASN A 281 -16.17 44.12 3.49
N ASP A 282 -14.86 44.28 3.72
CA ASP A 282 -14.16 45.57 3.62
C ASP A 282 -13.59 45.84 2.20
N ARG A 283 -13.94 45.01 1.20
CA ARG A 283 -13.46 45.11 -0.18
C ARG A 283 -14.63 45.18 -1.17
N ASP A 284 -14.63 46.20 -2.02
CA ASP A 284 -15.57 46.28 -3.14
C ASP A 284 -15.26 45.21 -4.20
N VAL A 285 -16.26 44.43 -4.58
CA VAL A 285 -16.16 43.39 -5.61
C VAL A 285 -16.17 44.03 -7.00
N THR A 286 -15.10 43.84 -7.76
CA THR A 286 -14.96 44.37 -9.13
C THR A 286 -15.53 43.41 -10.18
N GLN A 287 -15.81 43.90 -11.39
CA GLN A 287 -16.20 43.02 -12.50
C GLN A 287 -15.12 41.98 -12.82
N LYS A 288 -13.84 42.35 -12.66
CA LYS A 288 -12.71 41.42 -12.88
C LYS A 288 -12.71 40.28 -11.85
N ASP A 289 -13.10 40.56 -10.60
CA ASP A 289 -13.29 39.51 -9.58
C ASP A 289 -14.37 38.51 -10.01
N ILE A 290 -15.53 39.01 -10.44
CA ILE A 290 -16.66 38.18 -10.90
C ILE A 290 -16.25 37.29 -12.07
N ASP A 291 -15.53 37.85 -13.04
CA ASP A 291 -15.08 37.11 -14.22
C ASP A 291 -14.07 36.01 -13.88
N ILE A 292 -13.14 36.28 -12.94
CA ILE A 292 -12.17 35.30 -12.46
C ILE A 292 -12.87 34.21 -11.65
N LEU A 293 -13.80 34.57 -10.76
CA LEU A 293 -14.57 33.61 -9.98
C LEU A 293 -15.34 32.63 -10.86
N LYS A 294 -16.01 33.12 -11.92
CA LYS A 294 -16.66 32.26 -12.92
C LYS A 294 -15.67 31.30 -13.58
N ALA A 295 -14.52 31.80 -14.02
CA ALA A 295 -13.49 30.97 -14.65
C ALA A 295 -12.89 29.92 -13.70
N LEU A 296 -12.88 30.19 -12.39
CA LEU A 296 -12.44 29.25 -11.34
C LEU A 296 -13.47 28.14 -11.09
N TYR A 297 -14.76 28.47 -11.01
CA TYR A 297 -15.82 27.46 -10.92
C TYR A 297 -15.82 26.53 -12.13
N ASP A 298 -15.73 27.09 -13.35
CA ASP A 298 -15.66 26.28 -14.58
C ASP A 298 -14.43 25.35 -14.62
N LEU A 299 -13.31 25.76 -14.01
CA LEU A 299 -12.08 24.96 -13.94
C LEU A 299 -12.28 23.70 -13.08
N GLU A 300 -12.94 23.87 -11.93
CA GLU A 300 -13.23 22.78 -10.98
C GLU A 300 -14.22 21.76 -11.57
N ASP A 301 -15.23 22.24 -12.31
CA ASP A 301 -16.31 21.40 -12.83
C ASP A 301 -15.94 20.69 -14.15
N ASN A 302 -15.30 21.40 -15.08
CA ASN A 302 -15.21 20.94 -16.47
C ASN A 302 -13.78 20.89 -17.02
N SER A 303 -12.76 21.30 -16.26
CA SER A 303 -11.36 21.46 -16.72
C SER A 303 -11.16 22.38 -17.95
N ILE A 304 -12.24 22.92 -18.53
CA ILE A 304 -12.25 23.79 -19.71
C ILE A 304 -12.66 25.19 -19.25
N SER A 305 -11.68 26.05 -18.96
CA SER A 305 -11.92 27.45 -18.57
C SER A 305 -10.89 28.39 -19.16
N ALA A 306 -11.11 29.71 -19.02
CA ALA A 306 -10.12 30.71 -19.44
C ALA A 306 -8.77 30.56 -18.72
N LEU A 307 -8.73 29.88 -17.57
CA LEU A 307 -7.52 29.60 -16.80
C LEU A 307 -6.78 28.34 -17.28
N SER A 308 -7.44 27.43 -18.00
CA SER A 308 -6.82 26.22 -18.57
C SER A 308 -6.42 26.34 -20.04
N LYS A 309 -6.98 27.30 -20.80
CA LYS A 309 -6.60 27.54 -22.20
C LYS A 309 -5.14 28.01 -22.32
N GLU A 310 -4.30 27.17 -22.91
CA GLU A 310 -2.86 27.41 -23.05
C GLU A 310 -2.56 28.72 -23.78
N ASN A 311 -1.50 29.41 -23.32
CA ASN A 311 -0.90 30.60 -23.94
C ASN A 311 -1.82 31.82 -24.17
N THR A 312 -3.02 31.85 -23.59
CA THR A 312 -3.91 33.02 -23.70
C THR A 312 -3.44 34.20 -22.84
N GLN A 313 -3.54 35.42 -23.38
CA GLN A 313 -3.26 36.65 -22.64
C GLN A 313 -4.17 36.77 -21.41
N ARG A 314 -5.45 36.40 -21.58
CA ARG A 314 -6.47 36.41 -20.51
C ARG A 314 -6.08 35.53 -19.31
N LYS A 315 -5.55 34.32 -19.54
CA LYS A 315 -5.05 33.45 -18.46
C LYS A 315 -3.96 34.15 -17.64
N ARG A 316 -2.98 34.76 -18.32
CA ARG A 316 -1.88 35.46 -17.65
C ARG A 316 -2.38 36.64 -16.81
N GLU A 317 -3.28 37.44 -17.37
CA GLU A 317 -3.88 38.59 -16.68
C GLU A 317 -4.73 38.20 -15.46
N TYR A 318 -5.35 37.02 -15.48
CA TYR A 318 -6.13 36.50 -14.35
C TYR A 318 -5.21 35.99 -13.25
N TRP A 319 -4.20 35.17 -13.56
CA TRP A 319 -3.24 34.70 -12.56
C TRP A 319 -2.41 35.84 -11.95
N GLN A 320 -2.01 36.85 -12.73
CA GLN A 320 -1.36 38.05 -12.20
C GLN A 320 -2.26 38.84 -11.25
N TYR A 321 -3.56 38.89 -11.54
CA TYR A 321 -4.52 39.54 -10.65
C TYR A 321 -4.69 38.76 -9.34
N ILE A 322 -4.80 37.43 -9.42
CA ILE A 322 -4.84 36.54 -8.25
C ILE A 322 -3.58 36.74 -7.38
N GLU A 323 -2.38 36.69 -7.99
CA GLU A 323 -1.11 36.94 -7.31
C GLU A 323 -1.12 38.29 -6.58
N LYS A 324 -1.51 39.36 -7.28
CA LYS A 324 -1.57 40.71 -6.72
C LYS A 324 -2.53 40.78 -5.53
N THR A 325 -3.74 40.25 -5.66
CA THR A 325 -4.76 40.28 -4.60
C THR A 325 -4.32 39.52 -3.35
N ILE A 326 -3.69 38.35 -3.51
CA ILE A 326 -3.17 37.58 -2.35
C ILE A 326 -2.01 38.33 -1.69
N ASN A 327 -1.10 38.92 -2.46
CA ASN A 327 0.02 39.70 -1.92
C ASN A 327 -0.44 40.96 -1.17
N GLU A 328 -1.42 41.70 -1.70
CA GLU A 328 -2.00 42.88 -1.05
C GLU A 328 -2.67 42.52 0.29
N TRP A 329 -3.40 41.41 0.32
CA TRP A 329 -3.97 40.88 1.56
C TRP A 329 -2.86 40.49 2.54
N TRP A 330 -1.82 39.78 2.10
CA TRP A 330 -0.71 39.36 2.96
C TRP A 330 -0.03 40.56 3.61
N MET A 331 0.32 41.59 2.83
CA MET A 331 0.98 42.80 3.35
C MET A 331 0.12 43.58 4.35
N SER A 332 -1.20 43.43 4.28
CA SER A 332 -2.13 44.10 5.20
C SER A 332 -2.28 43.36 6.54
N ASN A 333 -1.98 42.06 6.58
CA ASN A 333 -2.21 41.20 7.74
C ASN A 333 -0.92 40.70 8.41
N TYR A 334 0.19 40.64 7.66
CA TYR A 334 1.46 40.10 8.10
C TYR A 334 2.62 41.03 7.74
N ALA A 335 3.75 40.86 8.42
CA ALA A 335 4.93 41.68 8.18
C ALA A 335 5.48 41.51 6.75
N PRO A 336 5.91 42.60 6.07
CA PRO A 336 6.40 42.56 4.70
C PRO A 336 7.83 42.03 4.55
N GLY A 337 8.56 41.84 5.65
CA GLY A 337 10.02 41.60 5.67
C GLY A 337 10.51 40.15 5.56
N SER A 338 9.73 39.22 4.98
CA SER A 338 10.17 37.82 4.79
C SER A 338 10.06 37.34 3.35
N PHE A 339 10.67 36.19 3.05
CA PHE A 339 10.52 35.49 1.76
C PHE A 339 9.09 35.02 1.47
N ALA A 340 8.13 35.22 2.38
CA ALA A 340 6.74 34.80 2.22
C ALA A 340 6.11 35.27 0.90
N LEU A 341 6.27 36.54 0.52
CA LEU A 341 5.70 37.06 -0.72
C LEU A 341 6.26 36.36 -1.96
N SER A 342 7.56 36.03 -1.94
CA SER A 342 8.20 35.24 -2.98
C SER A 342 7.69 33.81 -3.00
N ILE A 343 7.41 33.22 -1.83
CA ILE A 343 6.84 31.88 -1.69
C ILE A 343 5.43 31.83 -2.26
N ILE A 344 4.57 32.79 -1.91
CA ILE A 344 3.22 32.95 -2.46
C ILE A 344 3.29 33.09 -3.98
N LYS A 345 4.18 33.95 -4.48
CA LYS A 345 4.42 34.10 -5.92
C LYS A 345 4.84 32.80 -6.59
N GLY A 346 5.72 32.03 -5.95
CA GLY A 346 6.14 30.70 -6.40
C GLY A 346 4.96 29.72 -6.52
N MET A 347 4.10 29.66 -5.50
CA MET A 347 2.90 28.82 -5.48
C MET A 347 1.91 29.21 -6.59
N VAL A 348 1.63 30.52 -6.73
CA VAL A 348 0.73 31.02 -7.80
C VAL A 348 1.31 30.74 -9.18
N LYS A 349 2.63 30.91 -9.36
CA LYS A 349 3.32 30.58 -10.61
C LYS A 349 3.22 29.12 -10.97
N TYR A 350 3.49 28.23 -10.02
CA TYR A 350 3.30 26.79 -10.20
C TYR A 350 1.88 26.47 -10.70
N CYS A 351 0.85 27.06 -10.08
CA CYS A 351 -0.55 26.87 -10.50
C CYS A 351 -0.83 27.47 -11.89
N SER A 352 -0.17 28.56 -12.25
CA SER A 352 -0.38 29.28 -13.51
C SER A 352 0.25 28.59 -14.74
N TYR A 353 1.37 27.87 -14.57
CA TYR A 353 2.14 27.32 -15.69
C TYR A 353 1.56 25.99 -16.18
N THR A 354 1.25 25.93 -17.49
CA THR A 354 0.94 24.67 -18.19
C THR A 354 2.16 24.05 -18.84
N ASP A 355 3.08 24.89 -19.31
CA ASP A 355 4.35 24.45 -19.90
C ASP A 355 5.24 23.77 -18.84
N TYR A 356 5.68 22.55 -19.17
CA TYR A 356 6.48 21.72 -18.28
C TYR A 356 7.78 22.39 -17.83
N LYS A 357 8.47 23.13 -18.70
CA LYS A 357 9.75 23.79 -18.38
C LYS A 357 9.55 24.82 -17.26
N TYR A 358 8.59 25.72 -17.42
CA TYR A 358 8.33 26.78 -16.42
C TYR A 358 7.81 26.21 -15.10
N ARG A 359 6.93 25.20 -15.19
CA ARG A 359 6.41 24.51 -14.00
C ARG A 359 7.51 23.77 -13.26
N ASN A 360 8.42 23.09 -13.96
CA ASN A 360 9.56 22.41 -13.36
C ASN A 360 10.53 23.38 -12.66
N ILE A 361 10.86 24.52 -13.29
CA ILE A 361 11.71 25.56 -12.66
C ILE A 361 11.05 26.07 -11.37
N SER A 362 9.75 26.38 -11.42
CA SER A 362 8.99 26.85 -10.24
C SER A 362 8.92 25.77 -9.14
N THR A 363 8.78 24.51 -9.52
CA THR A 363 8.77 23.36 -8.59
C THR A 363 10.10 23.23 -7.87
N ARG A 364 11.22 23.31 -8.60
CA ARG A 364 12.57 23.27 -8.01
C ARG A 364 12.80 24.43 -7.03
N TRP A 365 12.36 25.64 -7.39
CA TRP A 365 12.47 26.79 -6.49
C TRP A 365 11.64 26.60 -5.22
N LEU A 366 10.39 26.17 -5.36
CA LEU A 366 9.51 25.87 -4.22
C LEU A 366 10.09 24.76 -3.34
N ALA A 367 10.75 23.77 -3.92
CA ALA A 367 11.45 22.70 -3.20
C ALA A 367 12.75 23.16 -2.49
N GLY A 368 12.98 24.47 -2.37
CA GLY A 368 14.15 25.03 -1.70
C GLY A 368 15.43 24.71 -2.45
N ASN A 369 15.42 24.73 -3.79
CA ASN A 369 16.64 24.71 -4.59
C ASN A 369 17.01 26.14 -5.00
N VAL A 370 18.32 26.43 -5.01
CA VAL A 370 18.85 27.65 -5.61
C VAL A 370 18.89 27.46 -7.12
N LEU A 371 18.25 28.38 -7.85
CA LEU A 371 18.19 28.37 -9.31
C LEU A 371 19.41 29.05 -9.91
N THR A 372 19.69 28.81 -11.20
CA THR A 372 20.60 29.70 -11.94
C THR A 372 19.96 31.07 -12.16
N ASP A 373 20.76 32.10 -12.42
CA ASP A 373 20.24 33.45 -12.65
C ASP A 373 19.27 33.48 -13.85
N GLU A 374 19.59 32.77 -14.94
CA GLU A 374 18.70 32.61 -16.11
C GLU A 374 17.37 31.95 -15.74
N GLU A 375 17.39 30.89 -14.92
CA GLU A 375 16.18 30.21 -14.46
C GLU A 375 15.34 31.11 -13.55
N ALA A 376 15.99 31.80 -12.61
CA ALA A 376 15.37 32.74 -11.68
C ALA A 376 14.68 33.91 -12.42
N GLU A 377 15.35 34.50 -13.42
CA GLU A 377 14.77 35.52 -14.30
C GLU A 377 13.61 34.98 -15.13
N THR A 378 13.74 33.78 -15.68
CA THR A 378 12.71 33.13 -16.50
C THR A 378 11.37 32.99 -15.77
N VAL A 379 11.41 32.61 -14.49
CA VAL A 379 10.21 32.52 -13.65
C VAL A 379 9.99 33.76 -12.78
N GLY A 380 10.86 34.77 -12.82
CA GLY A 380 10.74 35.99 -12.01
C GLY A 380 10.66 35.73 -10.50
N LEU A 381 11.45 34.79 -9.99
CA LEU A 381 11.56 34.46 -8.57
C LEU A 381 13.00 34.74 -8.08
N PRO A 382 13.19 35.41 -6.93
CA PRO A 382 14.52 35.69 -6.41
C PRO A 382 15.16 34.42 -5.81
N ASN A 383 16.49 34.33 -5.86
CA ASN A 383 17.22 33.31 -5.11
C ASN A 383 17.28 33.68 -3.61
N TRP A 384 17.27 32.67 -2.73
CA TRP A 384 17.18 32.84 -1.27
C TRP A 384 18.47 32.44 -0.52
N GLY A 385 19.38 31.72 -1.17
CA GLY A 385 20.50 31.04 -0.51
C GLY A 385 21.58 31.93 0.11
N GLU A 386 21.61 33.23 -0.22
CA GLU A 386 22.50 34.20 0.41
C GLU A 386 21.87 34.89 1.63
N GLU A 387 20.54 34.87 1.73
CA GLU A 387 19.79 35.63 2.74
C GLU A 387 19.34 34.76 3.91
N ILE A 388 18.89 33.53 3.65
CA ILE A 388 18.38 32.62 4.68
C ILE A 388 18.85 31.18 4.46
N SER A 389 18.87 30.40 5.55
CA SER A 389 19.16 28.97 5.47
C SER A 389 18.00 28.19 4.86
N LYS A 390 18.28 26.97 4.38
CA LYS A 390 17.27 26.07 3.81
C LYS A 390 16.19 25.67 4.83
N GLU A 391 16.58 25.45 6.09
CA GLU A 391 15.64 25.20 7.19
C GLU A 391 14.74 26.41 7.46
N ALA A 392 15.31 27.63 7.46
CA ALA A 392 14.55 28.85 7.66
C ALA A 392 13.57 29.12 6.50
N PHE A 393 13.99 28.89 5.26
CA PHE A 393 13.10 28.94 4.08
C PHE A 393 11.94 27.95 4.22
N SER A 394 12.24 26.72 4.67
CA SER A 394 11.24 25.67 4.84
C SER A 394 10.23 26.02 5.93
N LEU A 395 10.68 26.51 7.09
CA LEU A 395 9.78 26.98 8.15
C LEU A 395 8.91 28.15 7.67
N GLU A 396 9.49 29.12 6.96
CA GLU A 396 8.74 30.24 6.40
C GLU A 396 7.67 29.75 5.42
N ALA A 397 7.99 28.79 4.56
CA ALA A 397 7.05 28.21 3.60
C ALA A 397 5.90 27.44 4.27
N ILE A 398 6.19 26.67 5.32
CA ILE A 398 5.14 25.99 6.11
C ILE A 398 4.27 27.05 6.82
N SER A 399 4.88 28.12 7.36
CA SER A 399 4.16 29.26 7.96
C SER A 399 3.24 29.96 6.95
N VAL A 400 3.67 30.15 5.70
CA VAL A 400 2.84 30.67 4.61
C VAL A 400 1.62 29.78 4.40
N LEU A 401 1.79 28.46 4.30
CA LEU A 401 0.67 27.53 4.14
C LEU A 401 -0.31 27.63 5.31
N GLY A 402 0.18 27.65 6.55
CA GLY A 402 -0.66 27.78 7.74
C GLY A 402 -1.46 29.09 7.75
N LYS A 403 -0.82 30.22 7.43
CA LYS A 403 -1.47 31.54 7.37
C LYS A 403 -2.47 31.68 6.24
N LEU A 404 -2.20 31.09 5.07
CA LEU A 404 -3.17 31.04 3.97
C LEU A 404 -4.37 30.15 4.33
N SER A 405 -4.15 29.06 5.07
CA SER A 405 -5.23 28.16 5.48
C SER A 405 -6.27 28.82 6.38
N VAL A 406 -5.94 29.92 7.07
CA VAL A 406 -6.91 30.73 7.85
C VAL A 406 -8.05 31.26 6.97
N LEU A 407 -7.78 31.47 5.69
CA LEU A 407 -8.77 31.86 4.68
C LEU A 407 -9.48 30.66 4.02
N ASP A 408 -9.11 29.43 4.39
CA ASP A 408 -9.64 28.17 3.88
C ASP A 408 -10.11 27.30 5.07
N GLU A 409 -9.72 26.03 5.10
CA GLU A 409 -9.97 25.09 6.19
C GLU A 409 -8.66 24.76 6.94
N PRO A 410 -8.73 24.30 8.20
CA PRO A 410 -7.54 23.90 8.93
C PRO A 410 -6.70 22.85 8.19
N LEU A 411 -5.37 23.03 8.19
CA LEU A 411 -4.45 22.03 7.66
C LEU A 411 -4.48 20.76 8.51
N ILE A 412 -4.37 19.60 7.88
CA ILE A 412 -4.23 18.31 8.57
C ILE A 412 -2.81 17.81 8.32
N ILE A 413 -1.94 17.90 9.32
CA ILE A 413 -0.52 17.54 9.22
C ILE A 413 -0.30 16.21 9.95
N ILE A 414 -0.03 15.14 9.20
CA ILE A 414 0.06 13.77 9.71
C ILE A 414 1.52 13.31 9.65
N PHE A 415 2.08 13.02 10.81
CA PHE A 415 3.38 12.37 10.95
C PHE A 415 3.16 10.86 11.20
N ASP A 416 3.65 10.02 10.29
CA ASP A 416 3.51 8.57 10.35
C ASP A 416 4.88 7.89 10.14
N GLN A 417 4.97 6.59 10.45
CA GLN A 417 6.21 5.80 10.33
C GLN A 417 7.37 6.39 11.14
N LEU A 418 7.11 6.77 12.40
CA LEU A 418 8.05 7.45 13.30
C LEU A 418 8.84 6.49 14.19
N GLU A 419 8.56 5.19 14.10
CA GLU A 419 9.08 4.17 15.01
C GLU A 419 10.61 4.07 14.94
N GLY A 420 11.20 4.33 13.76
CA GLY A 420 12.65 4.33 13.53
C GLY A 420 13.39 5.48 14.21
N LEU A 421 12.73 6.61 14.48
CA LEU A 421 13.33 7.72 15.26
C LEU A 421 13.64 7.31 16.70
N GLY A 422 12.92 6.30 17.21
CA GLY A 422 13.16 5.73 18.52
C GLY A 422 14.44 4.88 18.62
N LEU A 423 15.21 4.69 17.55
CA LEU A 423 16.46 3.90 17.61
C LEU A 423 17.60 4.71 18.25
N PRO A 424 18.54 4.07 18.99
CA PRO A 424 19.62 4.78 19.67
C PRO A 424 20.47 5.69 18.76
N HIS A 425 20.79 5.24 17.54
CA HIS A 425 21.57 6.03 16.57
C HIS A 425 20.79 7.23 15.99
N ASN A 426 19.46 7.26 16.10
CA ASN A 426 18.60 8.35 15.62
C ASN A 426 18.25 9.38 16.70
N GLN A 427 18.89 9.33 17.88
CA GLN A 427 18.57 10.22 19.00
C GLN A 427 18.71 11.70 18.65
N GLU A 428 19.73 12.10 17.88
CA GLU A 428 19.91 13.49 17.44
C GLU A 428 18.78 13.93 16.49
N ILE A 429 18.36 13.05 15.58
CA ILE A 429 17.25 13.30 14.66
C ILE A 429 15.95 13.49 15.46
N LEU A 430 15.69 12.64 16.46
CA LEU A 430 14.51 12.73 17.31
C LEU A 430 14.48 14.03 18.11
N LEU A 431 15.62 14.48 18.64
CA LEU A 431 15.71 15.76 19.36
C LEU A 431 15.40 16.93 18.43
N ASN A 432 16.02 16.98 17.26
CA ASN A 432 15.79 18.05 16.28
C ASN A 432 14.37 18.00 15.69
N PHE A 433 13.77 16.81 15.61
CA PHE A 433 12.36 16.63 15.27
C PHE A 433 11.43 17.25 16.33
N GLY A 434 11.72 17.06 17.62
CA GLY A 434 10.98 17.72 18.69
C GLY A 434 11.03 19.25 18.58
N GLU A 435 12.21 19.82 18.33
CA GLU A 435 12.36 21.27 18.12
C GLU A 435 11.65 21.75 16.84
N ALA A 436 11.72 20.99 15.74
CA ALA A 436 10.99 21.32 14.52
C ALA A 436 9.47 21.37 14.74
N ILE A 437 8.92 20.41 15.49
CA ILE A 437 7.49 20.40 15.86
C ILE A 437 7.13 21.63 16.70
N LYS A 438 8.00 22.02 17.65
CA LYS A 438 7.81 23.22 18.47
C LYS A 438 7.77 24.50 17.63
N GLU A 439 8.65 24.63 16.66
CA GLU A 439 8.67 25.73 15.70
C GLU A 439 7.41 25.75 14.84
N ILE A 440 6.95 24.59 14.35
CA ILE A 440 5.70 24.46 13.59
C ILE A 440 4.50 24.92 14.44
N PHE A 441 4.36 24.46 15.68
CA PHE A 441 3.28 24.94 16.57
C PHE A 441 3.32 26.45 16.81
N THR A 442 4.51 27.05 16.77
CA THR A 442 4.70 28.48 17.05
C THR A 442 4.39 29.34 15.84
N HIS A 443 4.77 28.90 14.64
CA HIS A 443 4.72 29.70 13.42
C HIS A 443 3.60 29.32 12.44
N VAL A 444 2.99 28.16 12.61
CA VAL A 444 2.00 27.60 11.67
C VAL A 444 0.64 27.56 12.36
N PRO A 445 -0.23 28.57 12.15
CA PRO A 445 -1.57 28.58 12.72
C PRO A 445 -2.50 27.63 11.97
N ASN A 446 -3.72 27.48 12.51
CA ASN A 446 -4.85 26.83 11.85
C ASN A 446 -4.54 25.40 11.37
N SER A 447 -3.83 24.62 12.19
CA SER A 447 -3.39 23.27 11.82
C SER A 447 -3.71 22.23 12.90
N LEU A 448 -4.18 21.05 12.49
CA LEU A 448 -4.21 19.85 13.31
C LEU A 448 -2.94 19.04 13.03
N ILE A 449 -2.11 18.86 14.05
CA ILE A 449 -0.87 18.10 13.96
C ILE A 449 -1.08 16.74 14.61
N ILE A 450 -0.95 15.67 13.85
CA ILE A 450 -1.18 14.28 14.28
C ILE A 450 0.14 13.53 14.26
N LEU A 451 0.51 12.87 15.36
CA LEU A 451 1.61 11.90 15.39
C LEU A 451 1.05 10.49 15.62
N ASN A 452 1.28 9.61 14.65
CA ASN A 452 0.99 8.18 14.75
C ASN A 452 2.20 7.46 15.35
N LEU A 453 1.98 6.75 16.46
CA LEU A 453 3.06 6.07 17.18
C LEU A 453 2.60 4.74 17.77
N PHE A 454 3.56 3.84 17.97
CA PHE A 454 3.38 2.71 18.89
C PHE A 454 3.39 3.18 20.35
N PRO A 455 2.72 2.45 21.27
CA PRO A 455 2.68 2.83 22.68
C PRO A 455 4.07 3.00 23.31
N ASP A 456 4.97 2.03 23.10
CA ASP A 456 6.34 2.04 23.61
C ASP A 456 7.19 3.19 23.02
N ARG A 457 6.94 3.54 21.76
CA ARG A 457 7.61 4.67 21.08
C ARG A 457 7.16 6.00 21.63
N TRP A 458 5.87 6.16 21.93
CA TRP A 458 5.36 7.37 22.57
C TRP A 458 5.97 7.57 23.95
N GLU A 459 6.03 6.51 24.78
CA GLU A 459 6.70 6.57 26.08
C GLU A 459 8.17 7.02 25.96
N LYS A 460 8.90 6.47 24.98
CA LYS A 460 10.28 6.89 24.71
C LYS A 460 10.37 8.36 24.28
N PHE A 461 9.48 8.82 23.40
CA PHE A 461 9.47 10.23 22.95
C PHE A 461 9.23 11.18 24.13
N GLN A 462 8.37 10.81 25.08
CA GLN A 462 8.13 11.60 26.29
C GLN A 462 9.36 11.75 27.19
N THR A 463 10.35 10.85 27.08
CA THR A 463 11.62 10.98 27.83
C THR A 463 12.61 11.94 27.17
N ILE A 464 12.46 12.19 25.87
CA ILE A 464 13.38 13.01 25.07
C ILE A 464 12.80 14.41 24.83
N PHE A 465 11.50 14.52 24.61
CA PHE A 465 10.83 15.79 24.42
C PHE A 465 10.70 16.58 25.72
N ASP A 466 10.83 17.90 25.62
CA ASP A 466 10.54 18.78 26.75
C ASP A 466 9.02 18.82 27.06
N GLN A 467 8.66 19.26 28.26
CA GLN A 467 7.26 19.32 28.71
C GLN A 467 6.40 20.28 27.86
N SER A 468 7.00 21.29 27.23
CA SER A 468 6.29 22.22 26.36
C SER A 468 5.86 21.57 25.05
N ILE A 469 6.73 20.72 24.47
CA ILE A 469 6.43 19.94 23.27
C ILE A 469 5.36 18.91 23.61
N ILE A 470 5.53 18.13 24.68
CA ILE A 470 4.56 17.10 25.10
C ILE A 470 3.18 17.74 25.31
N GLY A 471 3.10 18.87 26.01
CA GLY A 471 1.84 19.56 26.28
C GLY A 471 1.13 20.09 25.02
N ARG A 472 1.88 20.46 23.97
CA ARG A 472 1.31 20.92 22.68
C ARG A 472 0.89 19.75 21.79
N VAL A 473 1.73 18.74 21.70
CA VAL A 473 1.54 17.56 20.85
C VAL A 473 0.42 16.66 21.35
N SER A 474 0.28 16.50 22.67
CA SER A 474 -0.63 15.54 23.28
C SER A 474 -1.90 16.17 23.87
N GLN A 475 -2.33 17.33 23.34
CA GLN A 475 -3.59 17.98 23.73
C GLN A 475 -4.79 17.05 23.60
N TYR A 476 -4.79 16.21 22.57
CA TYR A 476 -5.63 15.02 22.50
C TYR A 476 -4.76 13.78 22.41
N GLN A 477 -5.19 12.70 23.06
CA GLN A 477 -4.60 11.38 22.92
C GLN A 477 -5.68 10.41 22.50
N VAL A 478 -5.44 9.72 21.39
CA VAL A 478 -6.35 8.76 20.78
C VAL A 478 -5.68 7.41 20.81
N SER A 479 -6.15 6.51 21.67
CA SER A 479 -5.59 5.15 21.76
C SER A 479 -6.48 4.17 21.01
N LEU A 480 -5.92 3.50 20.00
CA LEU A 480 -6.60 2.47 19.23
C LEU A 480 -6.55 1.15 19.99
N ARG A 481 -7.71 0.72 20.48
CA ARG A 481 -7.86 -0.60 21.10
C ARG A 481 -7.77 -1.71 20.08
N GLN A 482 -7.49 -2.93 20.52
CA GLN A 482 -7.70 -4.11 19.67
C GLN A 482 -9.19 -4.24 19.34
N PRO A 483 -9.58 -4.40 18.06
CA PRO A 483 -10.97 -4.64 17.70
C PRO A 483 -11.47 -6.00 18.22
N THR A 484 -12.78 -6.07 18.42
CA THR A 484 -13.48 -7.31 18.77
C THR A 484 -13.60 -8.23 17.55
N GLU A 485 -13.80 -9.52 17.76
CA GLU A 485 -14.03 -10.48 16.67
C GLU A 485 -15.23 -10.08 15.80
N ALA A 486 -16.27 -9.51 16.40
CA ALA A 486 -17.43 -8.98 15.67
C ALA A 486 -17.04 -7.83 14.72
N GLU A 487 -16.19 -6.90 15.19
CA GLU A 487 -15.67 -5.81 14.35
C GLU A 487 -14.77 -6.34 13.23
N VAL A 488 -13.86 -7.27 13.53
CA VAL A 488 -13.01 -7.91 12.51
C VAL A 488 -13.88 -8.63 11.47
N LYS A 489 -14.92 -9.34 11.90
CA LYS A 489 -15.88 -9.99 10.99
C LYS A 489 -16.58 -8.96 10.09
N SER A 490 -17.00 -7.82 10.63
CA SER A 490 -17.58 -6.73 9.83
C SER A 490 -16.60 -6.12 8.84
N ILE A 491 -15.32 -5.94 9.21
CA ILE A 491 -14.26 -5.50 8.29
C ILE A 491 -14.11 -6.50 7.14
N LEU A 492 -14.06 -7.80 7.43
CA LEU A 492 -13.99 -8.85 6.42
C LEU A 492 -15.22 -8.83 5.49
N LYS A 493 -16.42 -8.57 6.03
CA LYS A 493 -17.65 -8.42 5.23
C LYS A 493 -17.57 -7.23 4.27
N VAL A 494 -16.99 -6.11 4.69
CA VAL A 494 -16.80 -4.94 3.81
C VAL A 494 -15.76 -5.25 2.73
N LYS A 495 -14.68 -5.97 3.06
CA LYS A 495 -13.67 -6.39 2.07
C LYS A 495 -14.24 -7.36 1.03
N ILE A 496 -15.04 -8.34 1.44
CA ILE A 496 -15.58 -9.34 0.51
C ILE A 496 -16.67 -8.77 -0.42
N GLN A 497 -17.27 -7.61 -0.12
CA GLN A 497 -18.26 -6.97 -1.00
C GLN A 497 -17.74 -6.65 -2.42
N THR A 498 -16.43 -6.62 -2.62
CA THR A 498 -15.84 -6.46 -3.96
C THR A 498 -16.05 -7.69 -4.85
N VAL A 499 -16.46 -8.81 -4.27
CA VAL A 499 -16.77 -10.08 -4.93
C VAL A 499 -18.19 -10.53 -4.55
N ASP A 500 -18.95 -11.16 -5.44
CA ASP A 500 -20.35 -11.52 -5.20
C ASP A 500 -20.50 -12.83 -4.40
N ILE A 501 -19.92 -12.88 -3.19
CA ILE A 501 -19.97 -14.03 -2.27
C ILE A 501 -19.94 -13.56 -0.81
N THR A 502 -20.55 -14.33 0.11
CA THR A 502 -20.49 -14.06 1.56
C THR A 502 -19.31 -14.77 2.24
N LEU A 503 -18.91 -14.30 3.42
CA LEU A 503 -17.84 -14.94 4.21
C LEU A 503 -18.18 -16.40 4.52
N GLU A 504 -19.44 -16.66 4.89
CA GLU A 504 -19.93 -17.99 5.25
C GLU A 504 -20.03 -18.94 4.04
N GLN A 505 -20.07 -18.41 2.80
CA GLN A 505 -20.01 -19.24 1.58
C GLN A 505 -18.56 -19.58 1.19
N LEU A 506 -17.63 -18.67 1.48
CA LEU A 506 -16.21 -18.81 1.16
C LEU A 506 -15.46 -19.67 2.18
N PHE A 507 -15.64 -19.40 3.47
CA PHE A 507 -14.88 -19.98 4.57
C PHE A 507 -15.72 -21.00 5.35
N LEU A 508 -15.08 -22.09 5.79
CA LEU A 508 -15.69 -22.98 6.78
C LEU A 508 -15.76 -22.29 8.16
N PRO A 509 -16.63 -22.74 9.07
CA PRO A 509 -16.69 -22.21 10.44
C PRO A 509 -15.32 -22.23 11.15
N GLU A 510 -14.57 -23.32 10.99
CA GLU A 510 -13.22 -23.50 11.54
C GLU A 510 -12.21 -22.48 10.97
N ASP A 511 -12.34 -22.16 9.67
CA ASP A 511 -11.49 -21.15 9.02
C ASP A 511 -11.79 -19.77 9.62
N LEU A 512 -13.08 -19.44 9.78
CA LEU A 512 -13.51 -18.17 10.35
C LEU A 512 -13.06 -18.02 11.81
N ASP A 513 -13.17 -19.06 12.62
CA ASP A 513 -12.71 -19.03 14.02
C ASP A 513 -11.20 -18.76 14.10
N ASP A 514 -10.39 -19.41 13.27
CA ASP A 514 -8.94 -19.17 13.23
C ASP A 514 -8.60 -17.77 12.69
N ILE A 515 -9.31 -17.28 11.66
CA ILE A 515 -9.13 -15.92 11.12
C ILE A 515 -9.45 -14.86 12.19
N LEU A 516 -10.62 -14.96 12.82
CA LEU A 516 -11.11 -13.98 13.80
C LEU A 516 -10.29 -14.00 15.09
N GLY A 517 -9.68 -15.15 15.42
CA GLY A 517 -8.77 -15.29 16.55
C GLY A 517 -7.41 -14.59 16.36
N LYS A 518 -7.01 -14.23 15.13
CA LYS A 518 -5.72 -13.54 14.89
C LYS A 518 -5.81 -12.07 15.30
N LYS A 519 -4.76 -11.58 15.93
CA LYS A 519 -4.56 -10.18 16.30
C LYS A 519 -3.18 -9.74 15.86
N PRO A 520 -2.99 -8.50 15.37
CA PRO A 520 -3.99 -7.41 15.19
C PRO A 520 -4.83 -7.57 13.91
N ILE A 521 -5.62 -6.55 13.50
CA ILE A 521 -6.48 -6.58 12.28
C ILE A 521 -5.70 -7.09 11.07
N ARG A 522 -4.48 -6.57 10.85
CA ARG A 522 -3.64 -6.97 9.72
C ARG A 522 -3.35 -8.48 9.70
N ALA A 523 -3.12 -9.10 10.87
CA ALA A 523 -2.89 -10.54 10.96
C ALA A 523 -4.15 -11.35 10.59
N ALA A 524 -5.33 -10.88 10.99
CA ALA A 524 -6.61 -11.49 10.58
C ALA A 524 -6.83 -11.37 9.07
N LEU A 525 -6.57 -10.20 8.47
CA LEU A 525 -6.66 -10.00 7.01
C LEU A 525 -5.68 -10.91 6.25
N ASN A 526 -4.42 -10.96 6.68
CA ASN A 526 -3.42 -11.84 6.09
C ASN A 526 -3.82 -13.32 6.21
N ARG A 527 -4.45 -13.71 7.33
CA ARG A 527 -4.94 -15.08 7.51
C ARG A 527 -6.14 -15.38 6.61
N ALA A 528 -7.06 -14.44 6.45
CA ALA A 528 -8.18 -14.55 5.52
C ALA A 528 -7.68 -14.68 4.07
N ALA A 529 -6.66 -13.91 3.68
CA ALA A 529 -6.03 -14.02 2.37
C ALA A 529 -5.46 -15.43 2.12
N LYS A 530 -4.73 -16.00 3.09
CA LYS A 530 -4.20 -17.36 3.01
C LYS A 530 -5.29 -18.43 2.88
N TYR A 531 -6.38 -18.29 3.64
CA TYR A 531 -7.52 -19.20 3.49
C TYR A 531 -8.23 -19.04 2.16
N TYR A 532 -8.34 -17.83 1.62
CA TYR A 532 -8.87 -17.59 0.29
C TYR A 532 -8.02 -18.35 -0.74
N ASP A 533 -6.70 -18.22 -0.68
CA ASP A 533 -5.81 -18.93 -1.61
C ASP A 533 -5.88 -20.45 -1.45
N TYR A 534 -6.05 -20.96 -0.24
CA TYR A 534 -6.28 -22.37 0.00
C TYR A 534 -7.60 -22.88 -0.61
N ARG A 535 -8.70 -22.16 -0.41
CA ARG A 535 -10.04 -22.57 -0.85
C ARG A 535 -10.26 -22.35 -2.35
N VAL A 536 -9.74 -21.25 -2.89
CA VAL A 536 -9.97 -20.81 -4.28
C VAL A 536 -8.85 -21.31 -5.19
N ASN A 537 -7.60 -21.11 -4.81
CA ASN A 537 -6.43 -21.39 -5.66
C ASN A 537 -5.79 -22.77 -5.38
N GLY A 538 -6.21 -23.46 -4.32
CA GLY A 538 -5.64 -24.76 -3.92
C GLY A 538 -4.23 -24.66 -3.34
N ILE A 539 -3.79 -23.46 -2.93
CA ILE A 539 -2.46 -23.23 -2.37
C ILE A 539 -2.47 -23.68 -0.90
N SER A 540 -1.62 -24.64 -0.56
CA SER A 540 -1.59 -25.22 0.79
C SER A 540 -1.34 -24.15 1.86
N LEU A 541 -2.09 -24.21 2.97
CA LEU A 541 -1.86 -23.34 4.12
C LEU A 541 -0.44 -23.58 4.68
N PRO A 542 0.32 -22.52 5.00
CA PRO A 542 1.61 -22.67 5.68
C PRO A 542 1.40 -23.36 7.03
N ASP A 543 2.20 -24.40 7.30
CA ASP A 543 2.18 -25.10 8.57
C ASP A 543 2.84 -24.22 9.65
N GLU A 544 2.03 -23.54 10.48
CA GLU A 544 2.52 -22.63 11.52
C GLU A 544 3.45 -23.35 12.53
N ARG A 545 3.33 -24.67 12.69
CA ARG A 545 4.25 -25.48 13.53
C ARG A 545 5.60 -25.72 12.87
N LYS A 546 5.68 -25.65 11.53
CA LYS A 546 6.94 -25.66 10.78
C LYS A 546 7.66 -24.34 10.91
N LEU A 547 6.97 -23.20 10.92
CA LEU A 547 7.59 -21.87 11.08
C LEU A 547 8.32 -21.72 12.43
N ILE A 548 7.74 -22.26 13.51
CA ILE A 548 8.37 -22.28 14.84
C ILE A 548 9.60 -23.23 14.86
N ARG A 549 9.59 -24.30 14.07
CA ARG A 549 10.76 -25.19 13.88
C ARG A 549 11.78 -24.64 12.89
N GLU A 550 11.38 -23.75 12.00
CA GLU A 550 12.24 -23.09 11.00
C GLU A 550 13.14 -22.02 11.62
N LEU A 551 12.75 -21.48 12.77
CA LEU A 551 13.62 -20.67 13.64
C LEU A 551 14.75 -21.50 14.27
N ASP A 552 14.67 -22.83 14.24
CA ASP A 552 15.72 -23.76 14.66
C ASP A 552 16.56 -24.18 13.44
N SER A 553 17.32 -23.22 12.91
CA SER A 553 17.99 -23.24 11.61
C SER A 553 19.07 -24.34 11.42
N ASN A 554 19.47 -25.05 12.48
CA ASN A 554 20.48 -26.10 12.40
C ASN A 554 19.93 -27.50 12.05
N GLU A 555 18.70 -27.84 12.44
CA GLU A 555 18.12 -29.17 12.14
C GLU A 555 17.70 -29.30 10.67
N LYS A 556 17.30 -28.20 10.02
CA LYS A 556 16.87 -28.20 8.62
C LYS A 556 18.03 -28.43 7.64
N ILE A 557 19.22 -27.89 7.93
CA ILE A 557 20.41 -28.10 7.09
C ILE A 557 20.84 -29.57 7.15
N GLU A 558 20.81 -30.20 8.33
CA GLU A 558 21.06 -31.64 8.46
C GLU A 558 20.01 -32.50 7.77
N GLN A 559 18.73 -32.12 7.82
CA GLN A 559 17.66 -32.85 7.14
C GLN A 559 17.72 -32.67 5.61
N GLN A 560 18.04 -31.48 5.10
CA GLN A 560 18.28 -31.24 3.68
C GLN A 560 19.54 -31.96 3.19
N LEU A 561 20.63 -32.00 3.98
CA LEU A 561 21.82 -32.80 3.67
C LEU A 561 21.50 -34.29 3.64
N LYS A 562 20.73 -34.81 4.59
CA LYS A 562 20.27 -36.20 4.59
C LYS A 562 19.37 -36.50 3.40
N PHE A 563 18.46 -35.60 3.06
CA PHE A 563 17.60 -35.76 1.89
C PHE A 563 18.38 -35.72 0.58
N LEU A 564 19.34 -34.79 0.43
CA LEU A 564 20.22 -34.72 -0.74
C LEU A 564 21.15 -35.94 -0.84
N GLN A 565 21.67 -36.44 0.29
CA GLN A 565 22.42 -37.70 0.34
C GLN A 565 21.54 -38.89 -0.08
N GLN A 566 20.29 -38.94 0.40
CA GLN A 566 19.34 -39.99 0.06
C GLN A 566 18.92 -39.91 -1.42
N GLN A 567 18.77 -38.70 -1.97
CA GLN A 567 18.58 -38.49 -3.40
C GLN A 567 19.80 -38.98 -4.20
N GLN A 568 21.02 -38.60 -3.79
CA GLN A 568 22.25 -39.03 -4.47
C GLN A 568 22.40 -40.55 -4.45
N GLN A 569 22.08 -41.19 -3.33
CA GLN A 569 22.13 -42.64 -3.17
C GLN A 569 21.10 -43.33 -4.07
N THR A 570 19.88 -42.78 -4.14
CA THR A 570 18.81 -43.27 -5.03
C THR A 570 19.19 -43.07 -6.50
N SER A 571 19.79 -41.93 -6.86
CA SER A 571 20.31 -41.69 -8.22
C SER A 571 21.43 -42.65 -8.59
N MET A 572 22.32 -42.97 -7.65
CA MET A 572 23.37 -43.98 -7.85
C MET A 572 22.79 -45.38 -8.04
N GLU A 573 21.76 -45.76 -7.28
CA GLU A 573 21.06 -47.04 -7.43
C GLU A 573 20.35 -47.14 -8.78
N VAL A 574 19.64 -46.08 -9.20
CA VAL A 574 18.98 -46.02 -10.51
C VAL A 574 20.01 -46.10 -11.64
N LEU A 575 21.13 -45.39 -11.53
CA LEU A 575 22.21 -45.45 -12.52
C LEU A 575 22.85 -46.85 -12.57
N SER A 576 23.07 -47.49 -11.42
CA SER A 576 23.58 -48.86 -11.34
C SER A 576 22.62 -49.86 -11.98
N GLN A 577 21.31 -49.71 -11.77
CA GLN A 577 20.29 -50.57 -12.37
C GLN A 577 20.16 -50.35 -13.88
N LEU A 578 20.32 -49.11 -14.36
CA LEU A 578 20.41 -48.82 -15.80
C LEU A 578 21.65 -49.45 -16.44
N ILE A 579 22.81 -49.39 -15.78
CA ILE A 579 24.04 -50.06 -16.24
C ILE A 579 23.85 -51.58 -16.29
N GLN A 580 23.19 -52.17 -15.28
CA GLN A 580 22.85 -53.59 -15.27
C GLN A 580 21.85 -53.99 -16.36
N ALA A 581 20.84 -53.16 -16.62
CA ALA A 581 19.87 -53.38 -17.69
C ALA A 581 20.51 -53.32 -19.09
N ILE A 582 21.53 -52.48 -19.27
CA ILE A 582 22.33 -52.43 -20.51
C ILE A 582 23.19 -53.71 -20.66
N GLN A 583 23.71 -54.26 -19.56
CA GLN A 583 24.55 -55.47 -19.57
C GLN A 583 23.74 -56.78 -19.63
N SER A 584 22.49 -56.79 -19.17
CA SER A 584 21.62 -57.98 -19.13
C SER A 584 20.14 -57.58 -19.25
N PRO A 585 19.62 -57.44 -20.47
CA PRO A 585 18.30 -56.85 -20.75
C PRO A 585 17.10 -57.57 -20.12
N ASN A 586 17.24 -58.85 -19.76
CA ASN A 586 16.14 -59.68 -19.26
C ASN A 586 16.07 -59.76 -17.71
N ALA A 587 16.92 -59.04 -16.97
CA ALA A 587 17.02 -59.14 -15.52
C ALA A 587 16.36 -57.98 -14.74
N VAL A 588 15.90 -56.92 -15.41
CA VAL A 588 15.40 -55.69 -14.75
C VAL A 588 14.01 -55.33 -15.26
N ASP A 589 13.05 -55.18 -14.36
CA ASP A 589 11.69 -54.72 -14.66
C ASP A 589 11.67 -53.20 -14.89
N LEU A 590 11.69 -52.81 -16.17
CA LEU A 590 11.69 -51.43 -16.65
C LEU A 590 10.44 -50.63 -16.24
N SER A 591 9.32 -51.30 -15.94
CA SER A 591 8.06 -50.65 -15.56
C SER A 591 8.11 -50.05 -14.15
N ASN A 592 8.81 -50.72 -13.23
CA ASN A 592 9.02 -50.25 -11.87
C ASN A 592 9.97 -49.03 -11.84
N LEU A 593 10.98 -49.02 -12.70
CA LEU A 593 11.91 -47.89 -12.84
C LEU A 593 11.22 -46.63 -13.37
N GLN A 594 10.33 -46.78 -14.37
CA GLN A 594 9.52 -45.66 -14.90
C GLN A 594 8.57 -45.08 -13.85
N ASN A 595 7.89 -45.91 -13.07
CA ASN A 595 6.98 -45.43 -12.02
C ASN A 595 7.73 -44.67 -10.92
N ARG A 596 8.93 -45.12 -10.52
CA ARG A 596 9.75 -44.41 -9.52
C ARG A 596 10.27 -43.07 -10.04
N LEU A 597 10.65 -42.98 -11.32
CA LEU A 597 11.02 -41.71 -11.97
C LEU A 597 9.84 -40.75 -12.12
N ALA A 598 8.65 -41.26 -12.47
CA ALA A 598 7.44 -40.45 -12.57
C ALA A 598 7.01 -39.88 -11.21
N THR A 599 7.17 -40.65 -10.13
CA THR A 599 6.90 -40.19 -8.75
C THR A 599 7.91 -39.11 -8.31
N TYR A 600 9.13 -39.15 -8.84
CA TYR A 600 10.18 -38.15 -8.57
C TYR A 600 9.97 -36.82 -9.31
N LEU A 601 9.42 -36.88 -10.53
CA LEU A 601 9.19 -35.72 -11.39
C LEU A 601 7.85 -35.01 -11.13
N SER A 602 6.90 -35.66 -10.47
CA SER A 602 5.55 -35.14 -10.20
C SER A 602 5.39 -34.42 -8.85
N GLY A 603 6.46 -34.32 -8.07
CA GLY A 603 6.50 -33.45 -6.90
C GLY A 603 6.66 -32.00 -7.33
N GLU A 604 5.57 -31.32 -7.70
CA GLU A 604 5.53 -29.86 -7.69
C GLU A 604 5.68 -29.39 -6.23
N THR A 605 6.93 -29.27 -5.79
CA THR A 605 7.26 -28.44 -4.63
C THR A 605 6.97 -27.00 -5.03
N THR A 606 5.79 -26.51 -4.65
CA THR A 606 5.56 -25.08 -4.49
C THR A 606 6.60 -24.57 -3.50
N ILE A 607 7.64 -23.94 -4.04
CA ILE A 607 8.68 -23.30 -3.23
C ILE A 607 7.95 -22.24 -2.40
N PRO A 608 8.00 -22.29 -1.06
CA PRO A 608 7.42 -21.23 -0.25
C PRO A 608 8.10 -19.93 -0.65
N VAL A 609 7.31 -19.02 -1.22
CA VAL A 609 7.78 -17.71 -1.70
C VAL A 609 8.41 -17.00 -0.51
N ASN A 610 9.69 -16.62 -0.63
CA ASN A 610 10.37 -15.88 0.42
C ASN A 610 9.66 -14.52 0.56
N PRO A 611 9.13 -14.16 1.75
CA PRO A 611 8.38 -12.92 1.93
C PRO A 611 9.21 -11.65 1.64
N VAL A 612 10.55 -11.75 1.71
CA VAL A 612 11.44 -10.68 1.25
C VAL A 612 11.32 -10.48 -0.26
N ILE A 613 11.26 -11.56 -1.05
CA ILE A 613 11.15 -11.50 -2.52
C ILE A 613 9.81 -10.88 -2.94
N GLU A 614 8.71 -11.28 -2.30
CA GLU A 614 7.39 -10.72 -2.57
C GLU A 614 7.38 -9.22 -2.31
N TYR A 615 7.83 -8.79 -1.13
CA TYR A 615 7.95 -7.38 -0.77
C TYR A 615 8.80 -6.59 -1.78
N LEU A 616 9.99 -7.11 -2.13
CA LEU A 616 10.93 -6.45 -3.03
C LEU A 616 10.35 -6.30 -4.44
N ASN A 617 9.67 -7.33 -4.97
CA ASN A 617 9.03 -7.28 -6.27
C ASN A 617 7.91 -6.24 -6.32
N GLU A 618 7.01 -6.26 -5.33
CA GLU A 618 5.89 -5.32 -5.26
C GLU A 618 6.39 -3.86 -5.16
N HIS A 619 7.30 -3.60 -4.22
CA HIS A 619 7.82 -2.24 -4.00
C HIS A 619 8.69 -1.76 -5.16
N ARG A 620 9.41 -2.65 -5.84
CA ARG A 620 10.16 -2.30 -7.06
C ARG A 620 9.21 -1.79 -8.15
N ILE A 621 8.10 -2.48 -8.40
CA ILE A 621 7.11 -2.06 -9.40
C ILE A 621 6.56 -0.66 -9.07
N GLU A 622 6.27 -0.40 -7.80
CA GLU A 622 5.81 0.92 -7.37
C GLU A 622 6.85 2.03 -7.60
N LEU A 623 8.11 1.78 -7.23
CA LEU A 623 9.20 2.74 -7.43
C LEU A 623 9.44 2.98 -8.92
N GLU A 624 9.37 1.94 -9.75
CA GLU A 624 9.48 2.04 -11.20
C GLU A 624 8.38 2.89 -11.82
N GLN A 625 7.13 2.76 -11.36
CA GLN A 625 5.99 3.56 -11.79
C GLN A 625 6.14 5.03 -11.36
N LYS A 626 6.64 5.27 -10.15
CA LYS A 626 6.82 6.62 -9.57
C LYS A 626 8.09 7.33 -10.05
N TYR A 627 9.05 6.63 -10.67
CA TYR A 627 10.37 7.16 -10.99
C TYR A 627 10.37 8.47 -11.79
N HIS A 628 9.45 8.57 -12.75
CA HIS A 628 9.31 9.75 -13.62
C HIS A 628 8.43 10.87 -13.03
N ASN A 629 7.82 10.63 -11.87
CA ASN A 629 7.05 11.67 -11.19
C ASN A 629 8.02 12.73 -10.65
N PRO A 630 7.64 14.02 -10.67
CA PRO A 630 8.41 15.07 -10.01
C PRO A 630 8.64 14.70 -8.54
N SER A 631 9.91 14.53 -8.15
CA SER A 631 10.32 14.20 -6.79
C SER A 631 11.41 15.16 -6.33
N ILE A 632 11.44 15.42 -5.02
CA ILE A 632 12.44 16.30 -4.42
C ILE A 632 13.62 15.44 -4.01
N ILE A 633 14.74 15.61 -4.72
CA ILE A 633 16.00 14.89 -4.48
C ILE A 633 16.98 15.87 -3.84
N SER A 634 17.67 15.45 -2.78
CA SER A 634 18.62 16.30 -2.08
C SER A 634 19.75 15.50 -1.42
N ASP A 635 20.94 16.13 -1.34
CA ASP A 635 22.13 15.56 -0.69
C ASP A 635 21.82 15.00 0.71
N GLY A 636 21.04 15.75 1.50
CA GLY A 636 20.74 15.40 2.88
C GLY A 636 19.83 14.19 3.05
N ASP A 637 18.82 14.02 2.17
CA ASP A 637 17.95 12.84 2.17
C ASP A 637 18.74 11.58 1.78
N ASP A 638 19.53 11.65 0.70
CA ASP A 638 20.26 10.48 0.21
C ASP A 638 21.41 10.06 1.15
N VAL A 639 22.10 11.02 1.78
CA VAL A 639 23.05 10.71 2.87
C VAL A 639 22.34 10.15 4.11
N GLY A 640 21.15 10.64 4.44
CA GLY A 640 20.33 10.11 5.52
C GLY A 640 19.92 8.66 5.28
N LYS A 641 19.49 8.33 4.06
CA LYS A 641 19.22 6.94 3.63
C LYS A 641 20.46 6.07 3.72
N LEU A 642 21.59 6.56 3.22
CA LEU A 642 22.85 5.83 3.27
C LEU A 642 23.31 5.56 4.71
N LYS A 643 23.15 6.52 5.63
CA LYS A 643 23.42 6.32 7.06
C LYS A 643 22.54 5.23 7.65
N ASN A 644 21.23 5.26 7.39
CA ASN A 644 20.33 4.21 7.87
C ASN A 644 20.69 2.82 7.32
N ILE A 645 21.02 2.73 6.02
CA ILE A 645 21.51 1.49 5.42
C ILE A 645 22.80 1.04 6.10
N ALA A 646 23.75 1.94 6.30
CA ALA A 646 25.01 1.63 6.96
C ALA A 646 24.82 1.14 8.40
N GLU A 647 24.02 1.84 9.22
CA GLU A 647 23.69 1.43 10.58
C GLU A 647 23.04 0.04 10.60
N ALA A 648 22.09 -0.24 9.70
CA ALA A 648 21.45 -1.54 9.58
C ALA A 648 22.47 -2.65 9.21
N LEU A 649 23.39 -2.39 8.28
CA LEU A 649 24.42 -3.33 7.88
C LEU A 649 25.44 -3.64 8.99
N THR A 650 25.57 -2.81 10.03
CA THR A 650 26.44 -3.11 11.19
C THR A 650 26.03 -4.37 11.93
N HIS A 651 24.77 -4.80 11.80
CA HIS A 651 24.24 -6.02 12.41
C HIS A 651 24.82 -7.30 11.78
N ILE A 652 25.16 -7.27 10.49
CA ILE A 652 25.71 -8.43 9.76
C ILE A 652 27.21 -8.30 9.45
N GLN A 653 27.76 -7.08 9.49
CA GLN A 653 29.17 -6.84 9.21
C GLN A 653 29.74 -5.68 10.03
N SER A 654 30.88 -5.91 10.68
CA SER A 654 31.52 -4.88 11.51
C SER A 654 32.33 -3.88 10.68
N PHE A 655 32.03 -2.59 10.85
CA PHE A 655 32.79 -1.44 10.37
C PHE A 655 32.50 -0.23 11.27
N LYS A 656 33.26 0.86 11.10
CA LYS A 656 32.98 2.13 11.79
C LYS A 656 32.54 3.18 10.79
N LEU A 657 31.66 4.06 11.25
CA LEU A 657 31.26 5.25 10.52
C LEU A 657 31.94 6.47 11.12
N SER A 658 32.54 7.28 10.26
CA SER A 658 33.15 8.56 10.64
C SER A 658 32.88 9.62 9.58
N GLN A 659 33.47 10.79 9.76
CA GLN A 659 33.31 11.92 8.85
C GLN A 659 34.62 12.69 8.72
N TYR A 660 34.97 13.08 7.49
CA TYR A 660 36.12 13.93 7.26
C TYR A 660 35.73 15.42 7.32
N ARG A 661 36.71 16.24 7.69
CA ARG A 661 36.58 17.70 7.80
C ARG A 661 37.68 18.38 7.00
N LEU A 662 37.36 19.52 6.38
CA LEU A 662 38.31 20.35 5.66
C LEU A 662 38.28 21.79 6.19
N GLY A 663 38.83 21.97 7.39
CA GLY A 663 38.80 23.27 8.07
C GLY A 663 37.38 23.82 8.21
N LYS A 664 37.15 25.05 7.72
CA LYS A 664 35.83 25.72 7.69
C LYS A 664 35.10 25.59 6.34
N LYS A 665 35.63 24.81 5.39
CA LYS A 665 35.03 24.68 4.05
C LYS A 665 33.80 23.77 4.11
N VAL A 666 32.79 24.12 3.33
CA VAL A 666 31.57 23.31 3.18
C VAL A 666 31.85 22.19 2.17
N LEU A 667 31.73 20.95 2.64
CA LEU A 667 31.90 19.74 1.82
C LEU A 667 30.53 19.24 1.33
N PRO A 668 30.48 18.44 0.25
CA PRO A 668 29.35 17.56 0.01
C PRO A 668 29.04 16.72 1.26
N GLU A 669 27.77 16.48 1.54
CA GLU A 669 27.39 15.58 2.61
C GLU A 669 27.89 14.17 2.31
N HIS A 670 28.51 13.53 3.29
CA HIS A 670 29.20 12.26 3.10
C HIS A 670 29.30 11.48 4.40
N ILE A 671 29.58 10.19 4.25
CA ILE A 671 30.03 9.30 5.32
C ILE A 671 31.38 8.69 4.95
N VAL A 672 32.16 8.34 5.96
CA VAL A 672 33.39 7.56 5.83
C VAL A 672 33.16 6.20 6.46
N ILE A 673 33.36 5.15 5.68
CA ILE A 673 33.25 3.75 6.11
C ILE A 673 34.67 3.24 6.36
N GLU A 674 34.97 2.89 7.61
CA GLU A 674 36.28 2.42 8.04
C GLU A 674 36.24 0.90 8.27
N ARG A 675 37.04 0.17 7.48
CA ARG A 675 37.18 -1.29 7.57
C ARG A 675 38.66 -1.68 7.60
N GLY A 676 39.19 -1.88 8.80
CA GLY A 676 40.62 -2.14 8.97
C GLY A 676 41.46 -1.00 8.41
N ASN A 677 42.24 -1.26 7.36
CA ASN A 677 43.05 -0.25 6.67
C ASN A 677 42.40 0.31 5.38
N GLN A 678 41.14 -0.05 5.11
CA GLN A 678 40.38 0.43 3.95
C GLN A 678 39.38 1.52 4.40
N TYR A 679 39.39 2.64 3.67
CA TYR A 679 38.53 3.78 3.94
C TYR A 679 37.74 4.12 2.67
N HIS A 680 36.41 4.08 2.75
CA HIS A 680 35.53 4.45 1.65
C HIS A 680 34.72 5.70 2.02
N VAL A 681 34.84 6.74 1.21
CA VAL A 681 34.09 8.00 1.37
C VAL A 681 33.00 8.04 0.32
N ILE A 682 31.74 8.09 0.76
CA ILE A 682 30.58 8.15 -0.13
C ILE A 682 29.85 9.46 0.15
N ALA A 683 29.69 10.27 -0.90
CA ALA A 683 29.14 11.60 -0.84
C ALA A 683 28.06 11.80 -1.92
N PHE A 684 27.09 12.68 -1.67
CA PHE A 684 26.08 13.07 -2.65
C PHE A 684 26.20 14.56 -3.00
N LEU A 685 25.93 14.91 -4.26
CA LEU A 685 25.95 16.29 -4.73
C LEU A 685 24.91 16.52 -5.85
N GLU A 686 23.68 16.79 -5.42
CA GLU A 686 22.49 16.99 -6.27
C GLU A 686 22.29 18.45 -6.69
N ILE A 687 22.84 19.40 -5.92
CA ILE A 687 22.71 20.83 -6.21
C ILE A 687 23.42 21.24 -7.52
N SER A 688 23.06 22.40 -8.07
CA SER A 688 23.64 22.93 -9.32
C SER A 688 24.28 24.31 -9.11
N GLY A 689 24.92 24.86 -10.15
CA GLY A 689 25.44 26.23 -10.17
C GLY A 689 26.73 26.46 -9.39
N THR A 690 26.90 27.67 -8.84
CA THR A 690 28.08 28.06 -8.05
C THR A 690 28.30 27.17 -6.82
N PRO A 691 27.26 26.82 -6.02
CA PRO A 691 27.42 25.90 -4.90
C PRO A 691 27.97 24.53 -5.30
N PHE A 692 27.52 23.97 -6.43
CA PHE A 692 28.07 22.72 -6.97
C PHE A 692 29.58 22.84 -7.19
N THR A 693 30.00 23.88 -7.91
CA THR A 693 31.41 24.10 -8.27
C THR A 693 32.30 24.29 -7.04
N SER A 694 31.80 25.00 -6.02
CA SER A 694 32.50 25.18 -4.75
C SER A 694 32.65 23.87 -3.97
N ARG A 695 31.56 23.11 -3.81
CA ARG A 695 31.57 21.85 -3.06
C ARG A 695 32.45 20.79 -3.70
N ILE A 696 32.38 20.61 -5.01
CA ILE A 696 33.25 19.65 -5.72
C ILE A 696 34.73 20.06 -5.66
N SER A 697 35.04 21.36 -5.69
CA SER A 697 36.42 21.83 -5.51
C SER A 697 36.96 21.48 -4.12
N ASN A 698 36.14 21.65 -3.07
CA ASN A 698 36.50 21.27 -1.72
C ASN A 698 36.63 19.74 -1.57
N PHE A 699 35.77 18.98 -2.27
CA PHE A 699 35.85 17.52 -2.30
C PHE A 699 37.13 17.02 -2.98
N ASN A 700 37.55 17.62 -4.11
CA ASN A 700 38.82 17.28 -4.77
C ASN A 700 40.03 17.53 -3.86
N GLU A 701 40.02 18.61 -3.08
CA GLU A 701 41.07 18.87 -2.08
C GLU A 701 41.09 17.80 -0.99
N LEU A 702 39.90 17.33 -0.58
CA LEU A 702 39.79 16.23 0.38
C LEU A 702 40.34 14.92 -0.19
N VAL A 703 40.10 14.64 -1.48
CA VAL A 703 40.65 13.47 -2.18
C VAL A 703 42.18 13.48 -2.17
N ILE A 704 42.78 14.64 -2.46
CA ILE A 704 44.24 14.82 -2.47
C ILE A 704 44.84 14.63 -1.08
N ASN A 705 44.18 15.15 -0.03
CA ASN A 705 44.68 15.07 1.34
C ASN A 705 44.57 13.67 1.98
N ASN A 706 43.85 12.74 1.34
CA ASN A 706 43.53 11.41 1.90
C ASN A 706 43.73 10.29 0.87
N SER A 707 44.94 10.16 0.33
CA SER A 707 45.28 9.19 -0.71
C SER A 707 45.01 7.72 -0.34
N GLN A 708 44.95 7.41 0.97
CA GLN A 708 44.59 6.09 1.50
C GLN A 708 43.09 5.75 1.39
N SER A 709 42.23 6.74 1.12
CA SER A 709 40.77 6.56 1.06
C SER A 709 40.27 6.56 -0.38
N GLN A 710 39.23 5.77 -0.67
CA GLN A 710 38.54 5.74 -1.96
C GLN A 710 37.28 6.61 -1.90
N PHE A 711 37.17 7.58 -2.80
CA PHE A 711 36.10 8.58 -2.83
C PHE A 711 35.10 8.30 -3.95
N TYR A 712 33.82 8.44 -3.61
CA TYR A 712 32.69 8.31 -4.53
C TYR A 712 31.79 9.53 -4.33
N LEU A 713 31.64 10.35 -5.37
CA LEU A 713 30.71 11.47 -5.42
C LEU A 713 29.55 11.09 -6.34
N ILE A 714 28.36 10.94 -5.76
CA ILE A 714 27.16 10.46 -6.43
C ILE A 714 26.27 11.65 -6.79
N ARG A 715 25.62 11.56 -7.95
CA ARG A 715 24.57 12.48 -8.40
C ARG A 715 23.47 11.72 -9.14
N ASP A 716 22.21 12.04 -8.89
CA ASP A 716 21.05 11.45 -9.57
C ASP A 716 20.95 11.95 -11.02
N GLU A 717 20.70 11.02 -11.97
CA GLU A 717 20.61 11.34 -13.39
C GLU A 717 19.44 12.27 -13.75
N ARG A 718 18.41 12.35 -12.90
CA ARG A 718 17.24 13.22 -13.11
C ARG A 718 17.56 14.69 -12.84
N GLN A 719 18.69 14.98 -12.18
CA GLN A 719 19.11 16.37 -11.98
C GLN A 719 19.54 17.04 -13.29
N PRO A 720 19.36 18.36 -13.42
CA PRO A 720 19.87 19.10 -14.57
C PRO A 720 21.37 18.87 -14.74
N GLY A 721 21.79 18.68 -16.00
CA GLY A 721 23.18 18.50 -16.36
C GLY A 721 24.04 19.72 -16.02
N ILE A 722 25.29 19.48 -15.63
CA ILE A 722 26.24 20.55 -15.30
C ILE A 722 26.71 21.21 -16.61
N THR A 723 26.26 22.43 -16.88
CA THR A 723 26.59 23.18 -18.11
C THR A 723 27.86 24.01 -17.98
N ALA A 724 28.15 24.52 -16.78
CA ALA A 724 29.28 25.40 -16.52
C ALA A 724 30.63 24.70 -16.76
N LYS A 725 31.52 25.37 -17.51
CA LYS A 725 32.85 24.84 -17.87
C LYS A 725 33.66 24.42 -16.64
N VAL A 726 33.71 25.29 -15.62
CA VAL A 726 34.47 25.04 -14.39
C VAL A 726 33.93 23.81 -13.66
N GLY A 727 32.61 23.65 -13.59
CA GLY A 727 31.98 22.46 -12.98
C GLY A 727 32.42 21.16 -13.66
N LYS A 728 32.40 21.13 -15.00
CA LYS A 728 32.87 19.98 -15.79
C LYS A 728 34.36 19.70 -15.58
N GLU A 729 35.19 20.73 -15.56
CA GLU A 729 36.63 20.60 -15.29
C GLU A 729 36.89 20.00 -13.89
N ARG A 730 36.12 20.38 -12.86
CA ARG A 730 36.25 19.82 -11.52
C ARG A 730 35.78 18.36 -11.42
N MET A 731 34.74 17.99 -12.17
CA MET A 731 34.31 16.58 -12.28
C MET A 731 35.41 15.73 -12.93
N GLN A 732 35.99 16.22 -14.02
CA GLN A 732 37.09 15.53 -14.69
C GLN A 732 38.34 15.41 -13.80
N GLN A 733 38.61 16.41 -12.95
CA GLN A 733 39.67 16.33 -11.95
C GLN A 733 39.43 15.20 -10.92
N LEU A 734 38.18 14.99 -10.50
CA LEU A 734 37.83 13.90 -9.60
C LEU A 734 38.06 12.55 -10.28
N GLU A 735 37.55 12.37 -11.51
CA GLU A 735 37.71 11.13 -12.28
C GLU A 735 39.16 10.82 -12.66
N ASN A 736 39.98 11.84 -12.89
CA ASN A 736 41.40 11.67 -13.20
C ASN A 736 42.25 11.33 -11.96
N SER A 737 41.69 11.42 -10.76
CA SER A 737 42.41 11.06 -9.54
C SER A 737 42.44 9.55 -9.34
N ALA A 738 43.53 9.02 -8.77
CA ALA A 738 43.68 7.56 -8.60
C ALA A 738 42.70 6.94 -7.60
N ASN A 739 42.06 7.76 -6.76
CA ASN A 739 41.21 7.35 -5.65
C ASN A 739 39.87 8.09 -5.62
N GLY A 740 39.45 8.76 -6.70
CA GLY A 740 38.20 9.50 -6.79
C GLY A 740 37.34 9.07 -7.96
N ASN A 741 36.03 9.00 -7.73
CA ASN A 741 35.05 8.56 -8.71
C ASN A 741 33.84 9.48 -8.69
N PHE A 742 33.42 9.95 -9.86
CA PHE A 742 32.13 10.60 -10.05
C PHE A 742 31.14 9.55 -10.58
N VAL A 743 30.00 9.37 -9.90
CA VAL A 743 29.03 8.31 -10.21
C VAL A 743 27.67 8.93 -10.50
N LEU A 744 27.10 8.61 -11.66
CA LEU A 744 25.71 8.94 -11.97
C LEU A 744 24.82 7.80 -11.50
N PHE A 745 23.91 8.08 -10.57
CA PHE A 745 22.86 7.16 -10.16
C PHE A 745 21.82 7.10 -11.28
N ASN A 746 21.87 6.01 -12.04
CA ASN A 746 20.87 5.71 -13.05
C ASN A 746 19.57 5.18 -12.41
N LYS A 747 18.54 4.97 -13.23
CA LYS A 747 17.26 4.41 -12.77
C LYS A 747 17.39 3.14 -11.93
N GLU A 748 18.20 2.17 -12.35
CA GLU A 748 18.34 0.89 -11.64
C GLU A 748 19.03 1.07 -10.28
N ASP A 749 20.15 1.82 -10.25
CA ASP A 749 20.87 2.13 -9.01
C ASP A 749 19.96 2.88 -8.03
N ARG A 750 19.22 3.88 -8.52
CA ARG A 750 18.31 4.68 -7.69
C ARG A 750 17.20 3.83 -7.07
N ILE A 751 16.57 2.99 -7.88
CA ILE A 751 15.45 2.15 -7.42
C ILE A 751 15.94 1.12 -6.43
N LEU A 752 17.07 0.44 -6.68
CA LEU A 752 17.63 -0.52 -5.74
C LEU A 752 18.05 0.16 -4.42
N PHE A 753 18.66 1.35 -4.48
CA PHE A 753 19.04 2.12 -3.30
C PHE A 753 17.83 2.49 -2.44
N ASP A 754 16.78 3.04 -3.05
CA ASP A 754 15.54 3.39 -2.34
C ASP A 754 14.82 2.12 -1.83
N LEU A 755 14.84 1.02 -2.58
CA LEU A 755 14.22 -0.26 -2.20
C LEU A 755 14.88 -0.89 -0.96
N ILE A 756 16.21 -0.87 -0.87
CA ILE A 756 16.96 -1.36 0.31
C ILE A 756 16.61 -0.50 1.54
N TYR A 757 16.55 0.81 1.37
CA TYR A 757 16.14 1.72 2.44
C TYR A 757 14.70 1.43 2.89
N ASP A 758 13.74 1.33 1.95
CA ASP A 758 12.34 1.08 2.25
C ASP A 758 12.11 -0.28 2.94
N LEU A 759 12.89 -1.31 2.57
CA LEU A 759 12.91 -2.61 3.26
C LEU A 759 13.26 -2.45 4.75
N ILE A 760 14.36 -1.75 5.05
CA ILE A 760 14.81 -1.50 6.43
C ILE A 760 13.75 -0.72 7.22
N ILE A 761 13.21 0.34 6.62
CA ILE A 761 12.17 1.16 7.25
C ILE A 761 10.90 0.34 7.51
N SER A 762 10.49 -0.50 6.57
CA SER A 762 9.30 -1.35 6.73
C SER A 762 9.48 -2.39 7.82
N ILE A 763 10.68 -2.94 7.99
CA ILE A 763 10.99 -3.84 9.12
C ILE A 763 10.94 -3.08 10.45
N HIS A 764 11.55 -1.90 10.54
CA HIS A 764 11.54 -1.09 11.76
C HIS A 764 10.14 -0.65 12.19
N ASN A 765 9.27 -0.33 11.22
CA ASN A 765 7.87 0.02 11.46
C ASN A 765 6.97 -1.22 11.64
N LYS A 766 7.55 -2.43 11.72
CA LYS A 766 6.82 -3.70 11.78
C LYS A 766 5.74 -3.80 10.70
N ASP A 767 6.00 -3.21 9.54
CA ASP A 767 5.18 -3.36 8.33
C ASP A 767 5.50 -4.67 7.60
N LEU A 768 6.75 -5.11 7.73
CA LEU A 768 7.23 -6.41 7.28
C LEU A 768 7.71 -7.23 8.48
N GLU A 769 7.04 -8.36 8.76
CA GLU A 769 7.35 -9.24 9.90
C GLU A 769 8.50 -10.20 9.56
N ILE A 770 9.69 -9.64 9.38
CA ILE A 770 10.93 -10.38 9.08
C ILE A 770 12.05 -9.84 9.97
N ASP A 771 12.94 -10.73 10.39
CA ASP A 771 14.17 -10.34 11.08
C ASP A 771 15.11 -9.53 10.16
N LEU A 772 15.64 -8.43 10.69
CA LEU A 772 16.48 -7.50 9.92
C LEU A 772 17.75 -8.18 9.40
N GLU A 773 18.40 -9.02 10.21
CA GLU A 773 19.63 -9.72 9.85
C GLU A 773 19.39 -10.66 8.65
N SER A 774 18.28 -11.38 8.69
CA SER A 774 17.83 -12.31 7.65
C SER A 774 17.54 -11.58 6.33
N ALA A 775 16.82 -10.46 6.38
CA ALA A 775 16.49 -9.66 5.21
C ALA A 775 17.73 -9.01 4.57
N LEU A 776 18.64 -8.46 5.38
CA LEU A 776 19.89 -7.87 4.90
C LEU A 776 20.85 -8.91 4.31
N THR A 777 20.92 -10.09 4.94
CA THR A 777 21.69 -11.22 4.39
C THR A 777 21.16 -11.59 3.01
N PHE A 778 19.84 -11.64 2.82
CA PHE A 778 19.23 -11.95 1.53
C PHE A 778 19.65 -10.95 0.43
N VAL A 779 19.49 -9.63 0.65
CA VAL A 779 19.81 -8.62 -0.38
C VAL A 779 21.32 -8.47 -0.64
N THR A 780 22.17 -8.88 0.31
CA THR A 780 23.63 -8.87 0.14
C THR A 780 24.19 -10.14 -0.52
N THR A 781 23.40 -11.20 -0.66
CA THR A 781 23.85 -12.47 -1.28
C THR A 781 23.14 -12.83 -2.59
N HIS A 782 22.07 -12.13 -2.98
CA HIS A 782 21.31 -12.42 -4.20
C HIS A 782 21.56 -11.37 -5.27
N GLN A 783 22.01 -11.79 -6.46
CA GLN A 783 22.48 -10.89 -7.51
C GLN A 783 21.43 -9.88 -7.98
N GLU A 784 20.17 -10.30 -8.08
CA GLU A 784 19.07 -9.45 -8.53
C GLU A 784 18.83 -8.23 -7.62
N TRP A 785 19.11 -8.38 -6.32
CA TRP A 785 18.84 -7.37 -5.28
C TRP A 785 20.12 -6.71 -4.75
N TYR A 786 21.28 -7.11 -5.30
CA TYR A 786 22.57 -6.66 -4.84
C TYR A 786 22.89 -5.27 -5.40
N HIS A 787 22.98 -4.28 -4.52
CA HIS A 787 23.45 -2.94 -4.89
C HIS A 787 24.98 -2.85 -4.72
N TRP A 788 25.66 -2.21 -5.67
CA TRP A 788 27.14 -2.13 -5.68
C TRP A 788 27.73 -1.48 -4.42
N ILE A 789 26.96 -0.63 -3.74
CA ILE A 789 27.38 0.05 -2.50
C ILE A 789 27.73 -0.93 -1.38
N PHE A 790 27.13 -2.13 -1.37
CA PHE A 790 27.45 -3.18 -0.40
C PHE A 790 28.92 -3.58 -0.45
N THR A 791 29.58 -3.46 -1.61
CA THR A 791 31.04 -3.71 -1.70
C THR A 791 31.86 -2.77 -0.81
N LYS A 792 31.37 -1.56 -0.55
CA LYS A 792 32.05 -0.55 0.28
C LYS A 792 31.93 -0.84 1.77
N PHE A 793 30.89 -1.58 2.16
CA PHE A 793 30.73 -2.14 3.50
C PHE A 793 31.43 -3.50 3.65
N GLY A 794 31.97 -4.03 2.55
CA GLY A 794 32.82 -5.21 2.53
C GLY A 794 32.11 -6.53 2.21
N PHE A 795 30.91 -6.45 1.65
CA PHE A 795 30.22 -7.61 1.07
C PHE A 795 30.80 -7.96 -0.29
N THR A 796 30.83 -9.25 -0.61
CA THR A 796 31.34 -9.73 -1.91
C THR A 796 30.18 -9.81 -2.89
N PRO A 797 30.31 -9.30 -4.13
CA PRO A 797 29.28 -9.47 -5.15
C PRO A 797 28.96 -10.95 -5.36
N PRO A 798 27.67 -11.33 -5.39
CA PRO A 798 27.29 -12.71 -5.66
C PRO A 798 27.74 -13.15 -7.05
N LYS A 799 28.14 -14.42 -7.17
CA LYS A 799 28.57 -15.00 -8.45
C LYS A 799 27.36 -15.19 -9.37
N LYS A 800 27.57 -14.90 -10.66
CA LYS A 800 26.60 -15.16 -11.74
C LYS A 800 26.27 -16.62 -11.89
#